data_AF-A0A9K3PZY3-F1
#
_entry.id   AF-A0A9K3PZY3-F1
#
_cell.length_a   1.000
_cell.length_b   1.000
_cell.length_c   1.000
_cell.angle_alpha   90.00
_cell.angle_beta   90.00
_cell.angle_gamma   90.00
#
_symmetry.space_group_name_H-M   'P 1'
#
loop_
_entity.id
_entity.type
_entity.pdbx_description
1 polymer ?
#
loop_
_entity_poly.entity_id
_entity_poly.type
_entity_poly.pdbx_seq_one_letter_code
_entity_poly.pdbx_strand_id
1 'polypeptide(L)'
;MEITEDNGDTVRLNSFISLDKTRPFWQRSAASSSRRRSTPPVSTKSPGRLPVKPSKRKPENPFYEPAYVESCLVQLCRAGKWEDVLQRCQEHPEEANLVPLFGVKEKNAGMHDPVEERFHRHPLHRRSKSSGQGLENTELFRETPLGIVCASEDIGKSYVPRVIKALIEANPRQVGASQLLPGHTALRDACLNHFCPVEILEILLEACSMYSNNDQAFRLRDQGGVSCLEHLIAAVQLGLSSEPLEKVKVYIKMRPIEHRKSADDNSPLIFLLTTGNSFNDGDVSFATQSSLPQLNGRLERVFELTKLLLDDDPGLLSSCSKVSGCSPMHAALRNYGTFEPLIQELINRGTRHQLMDCRNMYGDLPLHVACSVGVPMKVLLLVLGETAKISLHMRYAGMPPTVNPLIWSTNNSGYTPIDLEWVRVIESGSDFLSARTFYPLEATGVRRHCFKQDDYYKDLLRKAVNQVMQNSAHRIGSEAREEDARSIFGSSIDRISLLIKAASYFGDSGAYPDTSVPVSLADVCKLCRVYTPSLPLPLLDLFLWLRSEDILETDSSGNIPLHHVLSGNNVPRGCSIVRNSNLMMDWQAFVVRLIDKYPAQAKVRSGSERLPLHLILDRSVDFSGELAVGRHKIVERLVEIFPDSVELLDPVTGLYPFMMAANDPNLSIDTVFLLLRHAPSQCLPNKT
;
A
#
# COMPACT_ATOMS: atom_id res chain seq x y z
N MET A 1 4.05 22.86 55.91
CA MET A 1 4.10 21.53 55.25
C MET A 1 4.33 21.83 53.78
N GLU A 2 5.60 22.00 53.43
CA GLU A 2 6.06 22.32 52.08
C GLU A 2 5.99 21.05 51.23
N ILE A 3 5.39 21.15 50.05
CA ILE A 3 5.39 20.09 49.04
C ILE A 3 6.49 20.47 48.06
N THR A 4 7.56 19.69 48.08
CA THR A 4 8.70 19.76 47.16
C THR A 4 8.28 19.31 45.77
N GLU A 5 8.61 20.13 44.77
CA GLU A 5 8.50 19.82 43.35
C GLU A 5 9.48 18.70 42.99
N ASP A 6 8.94 17.64 42.38
CA ASP A 6 9.69 16.47 41.91
C ASP A 6 10.21 16.76 40.48
N ASN A 7 11.53 16.74 40.32
CA ASN A 7 12.21 17.00 39.06
C ASN A 7 12.02 15.80 38.12
N GLY A 8 11.20 15.98 37.09
CA GLY A 8 11.00 15.00 36.03
C GLY A 8 12.26 14.80 35.18
N ASP A 9 12.74 13.56 35.15
CA ASP A 9 13.81 13.09 34.26
C ASP A 9 13.42 13.30 32.79
N THR A 10 14.20 14.13 32.10
CA THR A 10 14.11 14.36 30.66
C THR A 10 14.82 13.23 29.92
N VAL A 11 14.05 12.41 29.20
CA VAL A 11 14.56 11.38 28.29
C VAL A 11 15.26 12.07 27.11
N ARG A 12 16.60 12.01 27.11
CA ARG A 12 17.47 12.52 26.03
C ARG A 12 17.28 11.71 24.74
N LEU A 13 16.73 12.32 23.71
CA LEU A 13 16.90 11.92 22.32
C LEU A 13 18.29 12.38 21.85
N ASN A 14 19.27 11.47 21.87
CA ASN A 14 20.58 11.73 21.27
C ASN A 14 20.41 11.84 19.74
N SER A 15 20.54 13.07 19.24
CA SER A 15 20.68 13.36 17.82
C SER A 15 21.98 12.74 17.28
N PHE A 16 21.87 12.14 16.10
CA PHE A 16 23.03 11.75 15.30
C PHE A 16 23.81 13.01 14.91
N ILE A 17 24.88 13.29 15.65
CA ILE A 17 26.19 13.84 15.31
C ILE A 17 26.76 14.39 16.62
N SER A 18 27.50 13.55 17.35
CA SER A 18 28.47 14.02 18.34
C SER A 18 29.84 13.55 17.89
N LEU A 19 30.68 14.50 17.48
CA LEU A 19 32.11 14.30 17.26
C LEU A 19 32.80 14.44 18.62
N ASP A 20 32.73 13.40 19.45
CA ASP A 20 33.48 13.40 20.70
C ASP A 20 34.94 12.98 20.43
N LYS A 21 35.80 14.00 20.37
CA LYS A 21 37.26 13.86 20.43
C LYS A 21 37.66 13.88 21.90
N THR A 22 37.83 12.72 22.53
CA THR A 22 38.92 12.37 23.48
C THR A 22 38.52 11.18 24.37
N ARG A 23 39.15 10.01 24.16
CA ARG A 23 39.80 9.13 25.18
C ARG A 23 40.01 7.68 24.68
N PRO A 24 40.98 6.95 25.25
CA PRO A 24 41.63 5.83 24.59
C PRO A 24 41.03 4.45 24.94
N PHE A 25 41.06 3.58 23.93
CA PHE A 25 41.42 2.16 23.97
C PHE A 25 41.26 1.42 25.32
N TRP A 26 40.20 0.60 25.43
CA TRP A 26 40.18 -0.55 26.33
C TRP A 26 39.65 -1.80 25.64
N GLN A 27 40.32 -2.89 25.99
CA GLN A 27 40.25 -4.25 25.44
C GLN A 27 38.85 -4.87 25.58
N ARG A 28 38.39 -5.57 24.52
CA ARG A 28 37.33 -6.57 24.64
C ARG A 28 37.93 -7.96 24.70
N SER A 29 37.72 -8.60 25.84
CA SER A 29 37.97 -10.01 26.10
C SER A 29 37.14 -10.91 25.17
N ALA A 30 37.81 -11.94 24.66
CA ALA A 30 37.22 -13.02 23.88
C ALA A 30 36.42 -13.96 24.80
N ALA A 31 35.18 -14.25 24.40
CA ALA A 31 34.44 -15.41 24.89
C ALA A 31 34.17 -16.33 23.69
N SER A 32 34.77 -17.51 23.79
CA SER A 32 34.70 -18.65 22.88
C SER A 32 33.29 -19.23 22.77
N SER A 33 32.83 -19.46 21.54
CA SER A 33 31.94 -20.61 21.29
C SER A 33 32.31 -21.28 19.97
N SER A 34 32.68 -22.54 20.11
CA SER A 34 33.10 -23.46 19.06
C SER A 34 31.90 -23.96 18.27
N ARG A 35 31.93 -23.87 16.93
CA ARG A 35 31.17 -24.79 16.09
C ARG A 35 31.98 -25.22 14.87
N ARG A 36 32.38 -26.49 14.93
CA ARG A 36 33.04 -27.27 13.87
C ARG A 36 32.16 -27.31 12.62
N ARG A 37 32.73 -26.95 11.47
CA ARG A 37 32.35 -27.53 10.17
C ARG A 37 33.62 -27.84 9.38
N SER A 38 33.70 -29.10 8.96
CA SER A 38 34.71 -29.75 8.16
C SER A 38 34.75 -29.21 6.73
N THR A 39 35.96 -29.03 6.20
CA THR A 39 36.24 -28.84 4.77
C THR A 39 37.31 -29.86 4.32
N PRO A 40 37.23 -30.42 3.10
CA PRO A 40 38.24 -31.32 2.54
C PRO A 40 39.28 -30.56 1.69
N PRO A 41 40.37 -31.22 1.24
CA PRO A 41 41.70 -30.62 1.23
C PRO A 41 42.19 -30.02 -0.10
N VAL A 42 43.06 -29.03 0.08
CA VAL A 42 44.31 -28.69 -0.62
C VAL A 42 44.51 -29.22 -2.05
N SER A 43 44.58 -28.28 -3.00
CA SER A 43 45.26 -28.45 -4.30
C SER A 43 46.32 -27.35 -4.45
N THR A 44 47.58 -27.79 -4.45
CA THR A 44 48.82 -27.03 -4.62
C THR A 44 49.13 -26.82 -6.10
N LYS A 45 49.00 -25.60 -6.64
CA LYS A 45 49.77 -25.15 -7.83
C LYS A 45 49.99 -23.63 -7.80
N SER A 46 51.21 -23.22 -7.48
CA SER A 46 51.75 -21.89 -7.73
C SER A 46 52.55 -21.89 -9.04
N PRO A 47 52.44 -20.86 -9.89
CA PRO A 47 53.47 -20.51 -10.83
C PRO A 47 54.15 -19.18 -10.45
N GLY A 48 55.43 -19.09 -10.78
CA GLY A 48 56.37 -18.13 -10.23
C GLY A 48 56.12 -16.67 -10.59
N ARG A 49 56.41 -15.78 -9.64
CA ARG A 49 56.56 -14.34 -9.85
C ARG A 49 58.01 -14.00 -10.15
N LEU A 50 58.23 -13.32 -11.28
CA LEU A 50 59.48 -12.66 -11.63
C LEU A 50 59.71 -11.40 -10.76
N PRO A 51 60.98 -10.99 -10.54
CA PRO A 51 61.30 -9.81 -9.74
C PRO A 51 60.93 -8.52 -10.49
N VAL A 52 59.99 -7.76 -9.91
CA VAL A 52 59.63 -6.41 -10.39
C VAL A 52 60.71 -5.42 -9.94
N LYS A 53 61.30 -4.70 -10.89
CA LYS A 53 62.28 -3.63 -10.65
C LYS A 53 61.64 -2.49 -9.83
N PRO A 54 62.37 -1.88 -8.89
CA PRO A 54 61.86 -0.73 -8.12
C PRO A 54 61.62 0.46 -9.06
N SER A 55 60.35 0.85 -9.23
CA SER A 55 60.01 2.10 -9.91
C SER A 55 60.39 3.27 -9.01
N LYS A 56 61.29 4.13 -9.50
CA LYS A 56 61.64 5.40 -8.86
C LYS A 56 60.35 6.21 -8.64
N ARG A 57 59.96 6.42 -7.37
CA ARG A 57 58.89 7.35 -6.99
C ARG A 57 59.30 8.74 -7.46
N LYS A 58 58.48 9.36 -8.33
CA LYS A 58 58.54 10.81 -8.54
C LYS A 58 58.25 11.48 -7.20
N PRO A 59 58.98 12.54 -6.82
CA PRO A 59 58.68 13.29 -5.61
C PRO A 59 57.25 13.83 -5.71
N GLU A 60 56.39 13.37 -4.80
CA GLU A 60 55.07 13.96 -4.58
C GLU A 60 55.31 15.41 -4.18
N ASN A 61 54.89 16.34 -5.04
CA ASN A 61 54.88 17.76 -4.70
C ASN A 61 53.89 17.90 -3.53
N PRO A 62 54.31 18.30 -2.32
CA PRO A 62 53.37 18.54 -1.24
C PRO A 62 52.49 19.70 -1.67
N PHE A 63 51.24 19.40 -2.03
CA PHE A 63 50.22 20.42 -2.16
C PHE A 63 50.06 21.04 -0.77
N TYR A 64 50.71 22.19 -0.57
CA TYR A 64 50.45 23.06 0.57
C TYR A 64 49.02 23.58 0.39
N GLU A 65 48.07 22.85 0.95
CA GLU A 65 46.72 23.37 1.16
C GLU A 65 46.86 24.44 2.24
N PRO A 66 46.58 25.73 1.94
CA PRO A 66 46.70 26.79 2.93
C PRO A 66 45.85 26.43 4.16
N ALA A 67 46.46 26.46 5.34
CA ALA A 67 45.78 26.14 6.58
C ALA A 67 44.58 27.08 6.74
N TYR A 68 43.37 26.52 6.68
CA TYR A 68 42.15 27.27 6.89
C TYR A 68 42.17 27.89 8.29
N VAL A 69 42.14 29.21 8.35
CA VAL A 69 41.97 29.96 9.59
C VAL A 69 40.49 30.28 9.73
N GLU A 70 39.88 29.77 10.79
CA GLU A 70 38.48 30.03 11.11
C GLU A 70 38.27 31.51 11.44
N SER A 71 37.25 32.14 10.85
CA SER A 71 36.96 33.56 11.09
C SER A 71 36.55 33.79 12.54
N CYS A 72 36.79 35.01 13.04
CA CYS A 72 36.42 35.39 14.40
C CYS A 72 34.91 35.25 14.61
N LEU A 73 34.11 35.65 13.61
CA LEU A 73 32.66 35.50 13.61
C LEU A 73 32.19 34.06 13.87
N VAL A 74 32.79 33.06 13.20
CA VAL A 74 32.46 31.64 13.43
C VAL A 74 32.80 31.22 14.86
N GLN A 75 33.97 31.64 15.37
CA GLN A 75 34.37 31.35 16.76
C GLN A 75 33.42 31.96 17.78
N LEU A 76 32.95 33.20 17.55
CA LEU A 76 31.98 33.89 18.41
C LEU A 76 30.62 33.19 18.40
N CYS A 77 30.14 32.73 17.23
CA CYS A 77 28.92 31.94 17.12
C CYS A 77 29.01 30.63 17.91
N ARG A 78 30.13 29.90 17.82
CA ARG A 78 30.35 28.67 18.60
C ARG A 78 30.45 28.93 20.11
N ALA A 79 30.97 30.10 20.50
CA ALA A 79 31.06 30.51 21.89
C ALA A 79 29.73 31.04 22.47
N GLY A 80 28.68 31.17 21.65
CA GLY A 80 27.39 31.72 22.08
C GLY A 80 27.45 33.20 22.48
N LYS A 81 28.42 33.96 21.96
CA LYS A 81 28.63 35.37 22.30
C LYS A 81 27.84 36.28 21.37
N TRP A 82 26.52 36.23 21.48
CA TRP A 82 25.61 36.77 20.48
C TRP A 82 25.63 38.30 20.29
N GLU A 83 25.92 39.07 21.34
CA GLU A 83 26.12 40.52 21.23
C GLU A 83 27.41 40.85 20.45
N ASP A 84 28.49 40.11 20.72
CA ASP A 84 29.74 40.25 19.98
C ASP A 84 29.56 39.84 18.51
N VAL A 85 28.72 38.83 18.23
CA VAL A 85 28.33 38.45 16.86
C VAL A 85 27.63 39.60 16.15
N LEU A 86 26.65 40.26 16.80
CA LEU A 86 25.94 41.42 16.24
C LEU A 86 26.90 42.55 15.87
N GLN A 87 27.80 42.91 16.79
CA GLN A 87 28.82 43.93 16.56
C GLN A 87 29.74 43.52 15.40
N ARG A 88 30.19 42.26 15.38
CA ARG A 88 31.11 41.75 14.36
C ARG A 88 30.49 41.74 12.96
N CYS A 89 29.19 41.44 12.82
CA CYS A 89 28.48 41.52 11.53
C CYS A 89 28.47 42.95 10.96
N GLN A 90 28.45 43.97 11.81
CA GLN A 90 28.45 45.38 11.38
C GLN A 90 29.85 45.86 11.02
N GLU A 91 30.85 45.49 11.82
CA GLU A 91 32.23 45.93 11.64
C GLU A 91 32.96 45.15 10.53
N HIS A 92 32.62 43.86 10.36
CA HIS A 92 33.32 42.91 9.50
C HIS A 92 32.35 41.95 8.77
N PRO A 93 31.43 42.47 7.95
CA PRO A 93 30.45 41.64 7.23
C PRO A 93 31.09 40.59 6.32
N GLU A 94 32.33 40.83 5.84
CA GLU A 94 33.09 39.90 5.01
C GLU A 94 33.40 38.56 5.70
N GLU A 95 33.38 38.50 7.04
CA GLU A 95 33.59 37.26 7.79
C GLU A 95 32.40 36.29 7.67
N ALA A 96 31.25 36.76 7.18
CA ALA A 96 30.07 35.95 6.86
C ALA A 96 30.14 35.34 5.44
N ASN A 97 31.20 35.63 4.67
CA ASN A 97 31.38 35.06 3.34
C ASN A 97 31.53 33.54 3.39
N LEU A 98 30.95 32.87 2.39
CA LEU A 98 31.02 31.42 2.29
C LEU A 98 32.44 30.97 1.95
N VAL A 99 32.96 30.00 2.69
CA VAL A 99 34.29 29.41 2.43
C VAL A 99 34.11 28.01 1.84
N PRO A 100 34.44 27.78 0.56
CA PRO A 100 34.33 26.45 -0.06
C PRO A 100 35.18 25.40 0.68
N LEU A 101 34.63 24.19 0.85
CA LEU A 101 35.31 23.09 1.55
C LEU A 101 36.51 22.56 0.73
N PHE A 102 36.39 22.63 -0.59
CA PHE A 102 37.43 22.27 -1.54
C PHE A 102 37.61 23.42 -2.51
N GLY A 103 38.85 23.85 -2.75
CA GLY A 103 39.16 24.74 -3.85
C GLY A 103 38.97 23.98 -5.15
N VAL A 104 37.73 23.89 -5.64
CA VAL A 104 37.41 23.38 -6.97
C VAL A 104 37.99 24.39 -7.95
N LYS A 105 39.29 24.26 -8.22
CA LYS A 105 39.85 24.79 -9.46
C LYS A 105 39.18 23.96 -10.54
N GLU A 106 38.09 24.48 -11.09
CA GLU A 106 37.65 24.13 -12.44
C GLU A 106 38.89 24.28 -13.33
N LYS A 107 39.63 23.19 -13.53
CA LYS A 107 40.61 23.13 -14.59
C LYS A 107 39.78 23.21 -15.85
N ASN A 108 39.74 24.40 -16.44
CA ASN A 108 39.15 24.70 -17.74
C ASN A 108 39.21 23.45 -18.63
N ALA A 109 38.03 22.92 -18.96
CA ALA A 109 37.83 21.75 -19.81
C ALA A 109 38.18 22.07 -21.27
N GLY A 110 39.44 22.43 -21.50
CA GLY A 110 39.98 22.88 -22.77
C GLY A 110 41.38 22.34 -23.01
N MET A 111 41.59 21.04 -22.83
CA MET A 111 42.57 20.26 -23.61
C MET A 111 42.40 18.78 -23.27
N HIS A 112 41.94 18.02 -24.26
CA HIS A 112 42.02 16.56 -24.25
C HIS A 112 43.49 16.14 -24.18
N ASP A 113 43.90 15.53 -23.07
CA ASP A 113 45.08 14.67 -23.04
C ASP A 113 44.70 13.35 -22.35
N PRO A 114 44.62 12.21 -23.08
CA PRO A 114 44.03 10.98 -22.57
C PRO A 114 45.07 10.10 -21.87
N VAL A 115 45.80 10.61 -20.89
CA VAL A 115 46.77 9.77 -20.14
C VAL A 115 46.94 10.25 -18.69
N GLU A 116 45.94 10.12 -17.82
CA GLU A 116 46.19 10.01 -16.37
C GLU A 116 44.95 9.57 -15.58
N GLU A 117 44.48 8.34 -15.83
CA GLU A 117 43.44 7.70 -15.02
C GLU A 117 44.04 6.65 -14.08
N ARG A 118 45.02 7.04 -13.23
CA ARG A 118 45.58 6.17 -12.18
C ARG A 118 46.07 6.96 -10.96
N PHE A 119 45.17 7.67 -10.27
CA PHE A 119 45.46 8.10 -8.90
C PHE A 119 44.29 7.78 -7.95
N HIS A 120 44.67 7.32 -6.76
CA HIS A 120 43.81 6.74 -5.74
C HIS A 120 42.71 7.69 -5.28
N ARG A 121 41.47 7.41 -5.68
CA ARG A 121 40.28 8.04 -5.07
C ARG A 121 40.17 7.57 -3.61
N HIS A 122 40.15 8.52 -2.69
CA HIS A 122 39.88 8.28 -1.27
C HIS A 122 38.53 7.56 -1.07
N PRO A 123 38.36 6.76 0.00
CA PRO A 123 37.19 5.89 0.20
C PRO A 123 35.83 6.60 0.25
N LEU A 124 35.79 7.93 0.49
CA LEU A 124 34.56 8.71 0.58
C LEU A 124 33.80 8.82 -0.76
N HIS A 125 34.46 8.61 -1.90
CA HIS A 125 33.80 8.68 -3.22
C HIS A 125 33.24 7.34 -3.73
N ARG A 126 33.45 6.22 -3.02
CA ARG A 126 33.12 4.89 -3.57
C ARG A 126 31.67 4.43 -3.36
N ARG A 127 30.79 5.26 -2.78
CA ARG A 127 29.43 4.83 -2.37
C ARG A 127 28.25 5.51 -3.07
N SER A 128 28.45 6.47 -3.96
CA SER A 128 27.33 7.20 -4.61
C SER A 128 27.33 7.02 -6.13
N LYS A 129 27.01 5.82 -6.61
CA LYS A 129 26.72 5.57 -8.04
C LYS A 129 25.28 5.13 -8.30
N SER A 130 24.43 5.02 -7.27
CA SER A 130 23.09 4.43 -7.37
C SER A 130 21.93 5.42 -7.27
N SER A 131 22.15 6.72 -7.08
CA SER A 131 21.09 7.74 -7.09
C SER A 131 21.52 8.88 -8.02
N GLY A 132 21.40 8.62 -9.33
CA GLY A 132 21.79 9.55 -10.37
C GLY A 132 20.92 10.82 -10.40
N GLN A 133 21.57 11.91 -10.84
CA GLN A 133 21.03 13.13 -11.45
C GLN A 133 20.78 14.41 -10.63
N GLY A 134 20.78 14.42 -9.29
CA GLY A 134 20.50 15.66 -8.55
C GLY A 134 21.69 16.35 -7.83
N LEU A 135 22.69 15.58 -7.40
CA LEU A 135 23.66 16.03 -6.39
C LEU A 135 25.04 16.39 -6.94
N GLU A 136 25.30 16.17 -8.22
CA GLU A 136 26.68 16.14 -8.74
C GLU A 136 27.36 17.52 -8.79
N ASN A 137 26.65 18.64 -8.61
CA ASN A 137 27.22 20.00 -8.69
C ASN A 137 26.91 20.92 -7.50
N THR A 138 26.47 20.40 -6.35
CA THR A 138 26.24 21.28 -5.18
C THR A 138 27.56 21.67 -4.55
N GLU A 139 27.91 22.95 -4.58
CA GLU A 139 29.08 23.48 -3.86
C GLU A 139 28.92 23.23 -2.35
N LEU A 140 29.96 22.64 -1.75
CA LEU A 140 30.03 22.42 -0.31
C LEU A 140 30.88 23.49 0.33
N PHE A 141 30.39 24.04 1.43
CA PHE A 141 31.05 25.06 2.21
C PHE A 141 31.46 24.51 3.58
N ARG A 142 32.39 25.21 4.24
CA ARG A 142 32.62 25.08 5.68
C ARG A 142 31.35 25.47 6.43
N GLU A 143 31.30 25.19 7.73
CA GLU A 143 30.22 25.67 8.60
C GLU A 143 30.09 27.19 8.46
N THR A 144 28.86 27.66 8.25
CA THR A 144 28.60 29.10 8.18
C THR A 144 28.20 29.61 9.57
N PRO A 145 28.52 30.87 9.90
CA PRO A 145 28.00 31.51 11.11
C PRO A 145 26.49 31.31 11.28
N LEU A 146 25.70 31.50 10.21
CA LEU A 146 24.25 31.33 10.25
C LEU A 146 23.83 29.88 10.55
N GLY A 147 24.49 28.88 9.95
CA GLY A 147 24.23 27.47 10.25
C GLY A 147 24.46 27.12 11.72
N ILE A 148 25.55 27.64 12.30
CA ILE A 148 25.88 27.43 13.72
C ILE A 148 24.80 28.04 14.62
N VAL A 149 24.32 29.25 14.31
CA VAL A 149 23.23 29.87 15.07
C VAL A 149 21.94 29.07 14.94
N CYS A 150 21.60 28.61 13.73
CA CYS A 150 20.40 27.80 13.48
C CYS A 150 20.44 26.42 14.17
N ALA A 151 21.63 25.85 14.36
CA ALA A 151 21.83 24.59 15.07
C ALA A 151 21.96 24.75 16.60
N SER A 152 22.02 25.98 17.11
CA SER A 152 22.24 26.25 18.54
C SER A 152 20.99 25.99 19.38
N GLU A 153 21.18 25.55 20.63
CA GLU A 153 20.12 25.48 21.65
C GLU A 153 19.58 26.88 22.01
N ASP A 154 20.39 27.92 21.78
CA ASP A 154 20.04 29.30 22.09
C ASP A 154 19.07 29.93 21.09
N ILE A 155 18.73 29.24 20.00
CA ILE A 155 17.91 29.80 18.91
C ILE A 155 16.55 30.34 19.39
N GLY A 156 16.00 29.80 20.47
CA GLY A 156 14.74 30.26 21.08
C GLY A 156 14.85 31.54 21.90
N LYS A 157 16.05 32.08 22.13
CA LYS A 157 16.25 33.28 22.95
C LYS A 157 15.85 34.55 22.20
N SER A 158 15.24 35.50 22.90
CA SER A 158 14.61 36.70 22.33
C SER A 158 15.53 37.62 21.51
N TYR A 159 16.85 37.58 21.72
CA TYR A 159 17.80 38.38 20.95
C TYR A 159 18.30 37.69 19.68
N VAL A 160 18.16 36.35 19.55
CA VAL A 160 18.67 35.60 18.39
C VAL A 160 18.01 36.01 17.05
N PRO A 161 16.72 36.39 16.97
CA PRO A 161 16.16 36.95 15.75
C PRO A 161 16.95 38.14 15.19
N ARG A 162 17.51 39.00 16.07
CA ARG A 162 18.36 40.13 15.65
C ARG A 162 19.69 39.64 15.09
N VAL A 163 20.29 38.63 15.71
CA VAL A 163 21.55 38.01 15.27
C VAL A 163 21.39 37.40 13.88
N ILE A 164 20.31 36.65 13.67
CA ILE A 164 20.00 36.01 12.39
C ILE A 164 19.79 37.06 11.29
N LYS A 165 19.04 38.14 11.57
CA LYS A 165 18.87 39.25 10.61
C LYS A 165 20.21 39.88 10.24
N ALA A 166 21.06 40.20 11.22
CA ALA A 166 22.38 40.78 10.97
C ALA A 166 23.28 39.84 10.13
N LEU A 167 23.24 38.53 10.38
CA LEU A 167 23.99 37.54 9.60
C LEU A 167 23.48 37.42 8.16
N ILE A 168 22.17 37.47 7.96
CA ILE A 168 21.55 37.45 6.62
C ILE A 168 21.89 38.74 5.86
N GLU A 169 21.86 39.90 6.52
CA GLU A 169 22.25 41.19 5.95
C GLU A 169 23.73 41.20 5.55
N ALA A 170 24.61 40.62 6.37
CA ALA A 170 26.04 40.51 6.08
C ALA A 170 26.32 39.61 4.86
N ASN A 171 25.66 38.44 4.77
CA ASN A 171 25.71 37.60 3.58
C ASN A 171 24.47 36.69 3.46
N PRO A 172 23.54 37.00 2.53
CA PRO A 172 22.28 36.26 2.42
C PRO A 172 22.43 34.88 1.78
N ARG A 173 23.57 34.57 1.13
CA ARG A 173 23.80 33.26 0.52
C ARG A 173 23.97 32.15 1.55
N GLN A 174 24.23 32.49 2.82
CA GLN A 174 24.35 31.53 3.91
C GLN A 174 23.09 30.69 4.12
N VAL A 175 21.90 31.24 3.85
CA VAL A 175 20.63 30.56 4.11
C VAL A 175 20.50 29.27 3.27
N GLY A 176 20.95 29.33 2.01
CA GLY A 176 20.90 28.21 1.06
C GLY A 176 22.21 27.45 0.86
N ALA A 177 23.29 27.85 1.49
CA ALA A 177 24.60 27.21 1.34
C ALA A 177 24.61 25.82 1.99
N SER A 178 25.04 24.79 1.24
CA SER A 178 25.26 23.44 1.79
C SER A 178 26.58 23.39 2.57
N GLN A 179 26.50 23.05 3.85
CA GLN A 179 27.62 23.08 4.80
C GLN A 179 28.04 21.66 5.13
N LEU A 180 29.32 21.34 4.94
CA LEU A 180 29.97 20.04 5.23
C LEU A 180 29.42 18.83 4.46
N LEU A 181 28.10 18.72 4.34
CA LEU A 181 27.33 17.64 3.72
C LEU A 181 26.34 18.25 2.71
N PRO A 182 26.11 17.58 1.56
CA PRO A 182 25.10 18.03 0.61
C PRO A 182 23.71 18.18 1.24
N GLY A 183 23.08 19.33 0.97
CA GLY A 183 21.73 19.66 1.48
C GLY A 183 21.64 19.96 2.97
N HIS A 184 22.76 20.13 3.66
CA HIS A 184 22.79 20.62 5.03
C HIS A 184 22.89 22.15 5.01
N THR A 185 21.75 22.85 5.11
CA THR A 185 21.67 24.31 5.03
C THR A 185 21.23 24.90 6.37
N ALA A 186 21.44 26.21 6.57
CA ALA A 186 20.97 26.89 7.78
C ALA A 186 19.43 26.83 7.93
N LEU A 187 18.69 26.95 6.83
CA LEU A 187 17.24 26.74 6.82
C LEU A 187 16.88 25.34 7.33
N ARG A 188 17.62 24.32 6.91
CA ARG A 188 17.37 22.94 7.36
C ARG A 188 17.70 22.75 8.83
N ASP A 189 18.79 23.32 9.32
CA ASP A 189 19.12 23.30 10.76
C ASP A 189 18.00 23.92 11.59
N ALA A 190 17.47 25.07 11.16
CA ALA A 190 16.31 25.69 11.81
C ALA A 190 15.06 24.80 11.77
N CYS A 191 14.78 24.12 10.65
CA CYS A 191 13.67 23.16 10.55
C CYS A 191 13.81 21.96 11.49
N LEU A 192 15.04 21.46 11.68
CA LEU A 192 15.33 20.31 12.54
C LEU A 192 15.47 20.69 14.03
N ASN A 193 15.69 21.97 14.33
CA ASN A 193 15.85 22.46 15.68
C ASN A 193 14.48 22.68 16.35
N HIS A 194 14.21 21.86 17.38
CA HIS A 194 12.96 21.91 18.15
C HIS A 194 12.81 23.18 19.00
N PHE A 195 13.89 23.94 19.25
CA PHE A 195 13.84 25.23 19.92
C PHE A 195 13.63 26.40 18.96
N CYS A 196 13.68 26.17 17.64
CA CYS A 196 13.55 27.25 16.65
C CYS A 196 12.14 27.84 16.70
N PRO A 197 11.94 29.11 17.09
CA PRO A 197 10.62 29.72 17.06
C PRO A 197 10.15 29.92 15.61
N VAL A 198 8.84 29.98 15.41
CA VAL A 198 8.21 30.21 14.10
C VAL A 198 8.71 31.52 13.46
N GLU A 199 8.90 32.58 14.26
CA GLU A 199 9.44 33.87 13.80
C GLU A 199 10.82 33.74 13.13
N ILE A 200 11.71 32.91 13.67
CA ILE A 200 13.03 32.71 13.05
C ILE A 200 12.91 31.98 11.72
N LEU A 201 12.01 31.00 11.64
CA LEU A 201 11.73 30.34 10.38
C LEU A 201 11.15 31.30 9.34
N GLU A 202 10.25 32.22 9.74
CA GLU A 202 9.74 33.29 8.87
C GLU A 202 10.87 34.14 8.30
N ILE A 203 11.79 34.63 9.16
CA ILE A 203 12.94 35.44 8.75
C ILE A 203 13.80 34.69 7.71
N LEU A 204 14.07 33.41 7.93
CA LEU A 204 14.87 32.59 7.00
C LEU A 204 14.15 32.37 5.66
N LEU A 205 12.84 32.14 5.68
CA LEU A 205 12.03 31.94 4.47
C LEU A 205 11.87 33.22 3.65
N GLU A 206 11.69 34.36 4.31
CA GLU A 206 11.71 35.69 3.69
C GLU A 206 13.04 35.93 2.98
N ALA A 207 14.15 35.67 3.67
CA ALA A 207 15.48 35.78 3.08
C ALA A 207 15.65 34.85 1.88
N CYS A 208 15.18 33.59 1.94
CA CYS A 208 15.25 32.73 0.76
C CYS A 208 14.43 33.25 -0.43
N SER A 209 13.33 33.95 -0.18
CA SER A 209 12.45 34.50 -1.22
C SER A 209 13.00 35.78 -1.84
N MET A 210 13.68 36.61 -1.06
CA MET A 210 14.25 37.89 -1.52
C MET A 210 15.46 37.72 -2.44
N TYR A 211 16.24 36.64 -2.27
CA TYR A 211 17.48 36.44 -3.03
C TYR A 211 17.31 35.30 -4.04
N SER A 212 17.33 35.63 -5.33
CA SER A 212 17.05 34.69 -6.44
C SER A 212 17.90 33.41 -6.44
N ASN A 213 19.14 33.48 -5.95
CA ASN A 213 20.03 32.31 -5.83
C ASN A 213 19.63 31.36 -4.68
N ASN A 214 18.82 31.81 -3.73
CA ASN A 214 18.38 31.02 -2.58
C ASN A 214 17.17 30.13 -2.87
N ASP A 215 16.55 30.20 -4.05
CA ASP A 215 15.50 29.24 -4.44
C ASP A 215 16.02 27.79 -4.42
N GLN A 216 17.34 27.63 -4.61
CA GLN A 216 18.02 26.34 -4.49
C GLN A 216 17.89 25.74 -3.09
N ALA A 217 17.88 26.55 -2.02
CA ALA A 217 17.79 26.10 -0.64
C ALA A 217 16.60 25.16 -0.38
N PHE A 218 15.50 25.40 -1.10
CA PHE A 218 14.26 24.65 -0.97
C PHE A 218 14.23 23.36 -1.79
N ARG A 219 15.08 23.27 -2.81
CA ARG A 219 15.27 22.10 -3.68
C ARG A 219 16.37 21.19 -3.18
N LEU A 220 17.27 21.72 -2.35
CA LEU A 220 18.31 20.94 -1.71
C LEU A 220 17.70 19.84 -0.85
N ARG A 221 18.11 18.61 -1.15
CA ARG A 221 17.78 17.41 -0.40
C ARG A 221 19.03 16.95 0.32
N ASP A 222 18.83 16.34 1.47
CA ASP A 222 19.93 15.76 2.22
C ASP A 222 20.47 14.48 1.59
N GLN A 223 21.44 13.84 2.25
CA GLN A 223 22.00 12.57 1.81
C GLN A 223 20.97 11.42 1.76
N GLY A 224 19.87 11.51 2.52
CA GLY A 224 18.74 10.60 2.47
C GLY A 224 17.70 10.98 1.42
N GLY A 225 17.91 12.05 0.67
CA GLY A 225 16.95 12.56 -0.30
C GLY A 225 15.76 13.26 0.34
N VAL A 226 15.85 13.74 1.59
CA VAL A 226 14.75 14.41 2.31
C VAL A 226 14.92 15.93 2.25
N SER A 227 13.86 16.63 1.89
CA SER A 227 13.79 18.10 1.81
C SER A 227 13.43 18.75 3.15
N CYS A 228 13.60 20.07 3.29
CA CYS A 228 13.21 20.79 4.51
C CYS A 228 11.72 20.63 4.85
N LEU A 229 10.83 20.65 3.85
CA LEU A 229 9.39 20.44 4.07
C LEU A 229 9.12 19.04 4.61
N GLU A 230 9.76 18.01 4.04
CA GLU A 230 9.60 16.63 4.51
C GLU A 230 10.16 16.45 5.94
N HIS A 231 11.24 17.13 6.30
CA HIS A 231 11.72 17.16 7.70
C HIS A 231 10.72 17.80 8.65
N LEU A 232 10.09 18.91 8.27
CA LEU A 232 9.01 19.52 9.07
C LEU A 232 7.79 18.60 9.18
N ILE A 233 7.40 17.93 8.08
CA ILE A 233 6.33 16.94 8.06
C ILE A 233 6.66 15.76 9.00
N ALA A 234 7.90 15.27 8.98
CA ALA A 234 8.36 14.24 9.90
C ALA A 234 8.29 14.74 11.35
N ALA A 235 8.65 16.00 11.62
CA ALA A 235 8.52 16.60 12.95
C ALA A 235 7.05 16.68 13.41
N VAL A 236 6.08 16.89 12.52
CA VAL A 236 4.64 16.83 12.87
C VAL A 236 4.22 15.42 13.29
N GLN A 237 4.77 14.38 12.64
CA GLN A 237 4.51 12.98 12.98
C GLN A 237 5.12 12.56 14.32
N LEU A 238 6.32 13.08 14.63
CA LEU A 238 7.09 12.72 15.82
C LEU A 238 6.79 13.61 17.04
N GLY A 239 6.42 14.86 16.79
CA GLY A 239 6.33 15.89 17.82
C GLY A 239 5.19 15.65 18.80
N LEU A 240 5.41 16.07 20.04
CA LEU A 240 4.39 16.11 21.10
C LEU A 240 3.64 17.46 21.14
N SER A 241 4.17 18.49 20.48
CA SER A 241 3.62 19.85 20.46
C SER A 241 2.96 20.21 19.11
N SER A 242 2.19 21.29 19.10
CA SER A 242 1.59 21.88 17.88
C SER A 242 2.58 22.72 17.06
N GLU A 243 3.75 23.05 17.62
CA GLU A 243 4.72 23.95 17.01
C GLU A 243 5.21 23.51 15.63
N PRO A 244 5.51 22.21 15.36
CA PRO A 244 5.89 21.77 14.02
C PRO A 244 4.80 22.05 12.97
N LEU A 245 3.52 21.99 13.35
CA LEU A 245 2.41 22.28 12.43
C LEU A 245 2.39 23.76 12.04
N GLU A 246 2.63 24.66 13.00
CA GLU A 246 2.74 26.10 12.72
C GLU A 246 3.95 26.42 11.83
N LYS A 247 5.08 25.73 12.03
CA LYS A 247 6.24 25.84 11.13
C LYS A 247 5.89 25.42 9.70
N VAL A 248 5.11 24.36 9.51
CA VAL A 248 4.66 23.94 8.17
C VAL A 248 3.68 24.95 7.57
N LYS A 249 2.74 25.51 8.35
CA LYS A 249 1.82 26.57 7.88
C LYS A 249 2.58 27.78 7.34
N VAL A 250 3.56 28.25 8.08
CA VAL A 250 4.43 29.35 7.64
C VAL A 250 5.20 28.95 6.38
N TYR A 251 5.79 27.76 6.36
CA TYR A 251 6.55 27.28 5.21
C TYR A 251 5.70 27.26 3.92
N ILE A 252 4.48 26.72 3.99
CA ILE A 252 3.55 26.63 2.86
C ILE A 252 3.06 28.02 2.45
N LYS A 253 2.70 28.87 3.42
CA LYS A 253 2.28 30.26 3.16
C LYS A 253 3.35 31.05 2.40
N MET A 254 4.62 30.88 2.77
CA MET A 254 5.74 31.57 2.12
C MET A 254 6.13 30.91 0.79
N ARG A 255 5.83 29.62 0.61
CA ARG A 255 6.19 28.87 -0.59
C ARG A 255 5.16 27.78 -0.91
N PRO A 256 4.14 28.10 -1.72
CA PRO A 256 3.15 27.14 -2.18
C PRO A 256 3.77 25.93 -2.89
N ILE A 257 3.17 24.76 -2.69
CA ILE A 257 3.62 23.46 -3.20
C ILE A 257 3.41 23.35 -4.71
N GLU A 258 2.37 24.01 -5.27
CA GLU A 258 2.02 23.95 -6.70
C GLU A 258 3.22 24.25 -7.63
N HIS A 259 4.19 25.03 -7.14
CA HIS A 259 5.41 25.39 -7.86
C HIS A 259 6.47 24.27 -7.93
N ARG A 260 6.22 23.07 -7.38
CA ARG A 260 7.19 21.96 -7.26
C ARG A 260 6.90 20.72 -8.09
N LYS A 261 6.29 20.83 -9.27
CA LYS A 261 6.12 19.68 -10.20
C LYS A 261 7.45 19.22 -10.84
N SER A 262 8.49 19.04 -10.05
CA SER A 262 9.62 18.22 -10.45
C SER A 262 9.11 16.79 -10.57
N ALA A 263 9.36 16.15 -11.72
CA ALA A 263 9.10 14.73 -11.89
C ALA A 263 9.82 13.89 -10.82
N ASP A 264 10.83 14.47 -10.15
CA ASP A 264 11.68 13.80 -9.19
C ASP A 264 11.20 13.71 -7.75
N ASP A 265 10.27 14.57 -7.33
CA ASP A 265 9.93 14.71 -5.92
C ASP A 265 8.84 13.74 -5.46
N ASN A 266 9.04 13.14 -4.28
CA ASN A 266 7.96 12.42 -3.59
C ASN A 266 6.90 13.44 -3.16
N SER A 267 5.64 13.06 -3.29
CA SER A 267 4.52 13.88 -2.83
C SER A 267 4.62 14.11 -1.32
N PRO A 268 4.57 15.37 -0.83
CA PRO A 268 4.59 15.67 0.60
C PRO A 268 3.41 15.01 1.35
N LEU A 269 2.27 14.84 0.68
CA LEU A 269 1.12 14.14 1.24
C LEU A 269 1.40 12.64 1.40
N ILE A 270 1.99 12.00 0.40
CA ILE A 270 2.39 10.58 0.50
C ILE A 270 3.47 10.41 1.57
N PHE A 271 4.44 11.33 1.64
CA PHE A 271 5.46 11.31 2.69
C PHE A 271 4.82 11.41 4.07
N LEU A 272 3.95 12.41 4.30
CA LEU A 272 3.19 12.54 5.54
C LEU A 272 2.48 11.23 5.92
N LEU A 273 1.77 10.64 4.96
CA LEU A 273 0.95 9.45 5.21
C LEU A 273 1.78 8.17 5.38
N THR A 274 3.06 8.14 5.00
CA THR A 274 3.91 6.93 5.08
C THR A 274 4.91 6.96 6.23
N THR A 275 5.41 8.13 6.61
CA THR A 275 6.47 8.28 7.62
C THR A 275 6.02 7.91 9.04
N GLY A 276 4.70 7.89 9.29
CA GLY A 276 4.17 7.64 10.62
C GLY A 276 4.23 6.19 11.14
N ASN A 277 4.32 5.19 10.26
CA ASN A 277 4.07 3.81 10.67
C ASN A 277 5.26 3.07 11.30
N SER A 278 6.47 3.62 11.19
CA SER A 278 7.68 3.00 11.74
C SER A 278 7.69 2.86 13.28
N PHE A 279 6.72 3.47 13.98
CA PHE A 279 6.66 3.49 15.44
C PHE A 279 5.61 2.53 16.05
N ASN A 280 4.71 1.96 15.24
CA ASN A 280 3.63 1.10 15.73
C ASN A 280 3.97 -0.41 15.73
N ASP A 281 5.16 -0.80 15.25
CA ASP A 281 5.62 -2.21 15.26
C ASP A 281 5.99 -2.73 16.66
N GLY A 282 5.95 -1.87 17.68
CA GLY A 282 6.06 -2.30 19.08
C GLY A 282 4.73 -2.84 19.60
N ASP A 283 4.50 -4.15 19.40
CA ASP A 283 3.48 -5.01 20.04
C ASP A 283 2.40 -4.25 20.85
N VAL A 284 1.46 -3.63 20.13
CA VAL A 284 0.34 -2.85 20.70
C VAL A 284 -0.57 -3.70 21.59
N SER A 285 -0.39 -5.03 21.60
CA SER A 285 -1.08 -5.95 22.50
C SER A 285 -0.85 -5.69 23.99
N PHE A 286 0.19 -4.92 24.37
CA PHE A 286 0.50 -4.58 25.77
C PHE A 286 0.55 -3.09 26.10
N ALA A 287 0.23 -2.19 25.17
CA ALA A 287 0.17 -0.76 25.46
C ALA A 287 -1.06 -0.45 26.33
N THR A 288 -0.84 -0.44 27.65
CA THR A 288 -1.78 0.04 28.68
C THR A 288 -2.47 1.35 28.27
N GLN A 289 -3.74 1.52 28.69
CA GLN A 289 -4.67 2.60 28.31
C GLN A 289 -4.15 4.06 28.48
N SER A 290 -2.96 4.27 29.04
CA SER A 290 -2.36 5.58 29.30
C SER A 290 -1.80 6.31 28.06
N SER A 291 -1.70 5.67 26.89
CA SER A 291 -1.18 6.29 25.64
C SER A 291 -2.23 6.87 24.68
N LEU A 292 -3.52 6.69 24.97
CA LEU A 292 -4.63 7.13 24.12
C LEU A 292 -4.64 8.64 23.79
N PRO A 293 -4.42 9.57 24.75
CA PRO A 293 -4.44 11.00 24.46
C PRO A 293 -3.33 11.45 23.50
N GLN A 294 -2.14 10.85 23.60
CA GLN A 294 -1.01 11.19 22.74
C GLN A 294 -1.24 10.72 21.30
N LEU A 295 -1.83 9.53 21.12
CA LEU A 295 -2.19 9.01 19.80
C LEU A 295 -3.24 9.91 19.13
N ASN A 296 -4.27 10.34 19.86
CA ASN A 296 -5.30 11.23 19.33
C ASN A 296 -4.73 12.58 18.88
N GLY A 297 -3.90 13.22 19.71
CA GLY A 297 -3.26 14.49 19.34
C GLY A 297 -2.36 14.37 18.10
N ARG A 298 -1.68 13.23 17.93
CA ARG A 298 -0.91 12.96 16.71
C ARG A 298 -1.83 12.82 15.49
N LEU A 299 -2.89 12.02 15.57
CA LEU A 299 -3.84 11.83 14.47
C LEU A 299 -4.49 13.15 14.04
N GLU A 300 -4.85 14.00 15.00
CA GLU A 300 -5.37 15.36 14.74
C GLU A 300 -4.35 16.24 14.01
N ARG A 301 -3.07 16.21 14.41
CA ARG A 301 -2.02 16.94 13.68
C ARG A 301 -1.83 16.43 12.26
N VAL A 302 -1.84 15.11 12.04
CA VAL A 302 -1.78 14.52 10.68
C VAL A 302 -2.98 14.96 9.85
N PHE A 303 -4.17 15.01 10.46
CA PHE A 303 -5.40 15.44 9.81
C PHE A 303 -5.34 16.90 9.36
N GLU A 304 -4.99 17.80 10.27
CA GLU A 304 -4.90 19.23 9.99
C GLU A 304 -3.78 19.53 8.98
N LEU A 305 -2.65 18.83 9.06
CA LEU A 305 -1.62 18.94 8.04
C LEU A 305 -2.08 18.39 6.69
N THR A 306 -2.85 17.31 6.66
CA THR A 306 -3.44 16.79 5.41
C THR A 306 -4.33 17.82 4.75
N LYS A 307 -5.21 18.47 5.52
CA LYS A 307 -6.06 19.56 5.00
C LYS A 307 -5.21 20.70 4.46
N LEU A 308 -4.24 21.17 5.23
CA LEU A 308 -3.35 22.26 4.83
C LEU A 308 -2.62 21.96 3.51
N LEU A 309 -2.08 20.75 3.35
CA LEU A 309 -1.43 20.33 2.10
C LEU A 309 -2.41 20.29 0.93
N LEU A 310 -3.64 19.83 1.15
CA LEU A 310 -4.68 19.72 0.12
C LEU A 310 -5.39 21.04 -0.19
N ASP A 311 -5.40 21.99 0.75
CA ASP A 311 -5.86 23.37 0.53
C ASP A 311 -4.87 24.12 -0.38
N ASP A 312 -3.58 23.83 -0.23
CA ASP A 312 -2.51 24.43 -1.03
C ASP A 312 -2.34 23.77 -2.41
N ASP A 313 -2.39 22.44 -2.51
CA ASP A 313 -2.34 21.72 -3.80
C ASP A 313 -3.27 20.49 -3.80
N PRO A 314 -4.51 20.61 -4.34
CA PRO A 314 -5.42 19.48 -4.50
C PRO A 314 -4.88 18.35 -5.40
N GLY A 315 -3.93 18.67 -6.30
CA GLY A 315 -3.29 17.73 -7.20
C GLY A 315 -2.44 16.67 -6.48
N LEU A 316 -2.10 16.90 -5.21
CA LEU A 316 -1.44 15.90 -4.36
C LEU A 316 -2.25 14.61 -4.22
N LEU A 317 -3.58 14.64 -4.38
CA LEU A 317 -4.42 13.42 -4.35
C LEU A 317 -4.16 12.48 -5.53
N SER A 318 -3.77 13.02 -6.68
CA SER A 318 -3.47 12.24 -7.89
C SER A 318 -2.02 11.74 -7.92
N SER A 319 -1.19 12.16 -6.96
CA SER A 319 0.20 11.74 -6.88
C SER A 319 0.32 10.25 -6.52
N CYS A 320 1.42 9.61 -6.90
CA CYS A 320 1.72 8.22 -6.54
C CYS A 320 3.17 8.11 -6.06
N SER A 321 3.40 7.22 -5.10
CA SER A 321 4.75 6.88 -4.65
C SER A 321 5.53 6.28 -5.81
N LYS A 322 6.75 6.74 -6.04
CA LYS A 322 7.61 6.18 -7.08
C LYS A 322 8.08 4.77 -6.78
N VAL A 323 8.19 4.45 -5.50
CA VAL A 323 8.71 3.17 -5.03
C VAL A 323 7.64 2.09 -5.12
N SER A 324 6.42 2.40 -4.67
CA SER A 324 5.33 1.41 -4.55
C SER A 324 4.16 1.63 -5.50
N GLY A 325 4.09 2.76 -6.21
CA GLY A 325 2.89 3.18 -6.93
C GLY A 325 1.70 3.54 -6.03
N CYS A 326 1.85 3.54 -4.70
CA CYS A 326 0.75 3.85 -3.79
C CYS A 326 0.28 5.30 -3.94
N SER A 327 -1.01 5.51 -4.16
CA SER A 327 -1.66 6.81 -4.00
C SER A 327 -1.80 7.20 -2.51
N PRO A 328 -2.12 8.47 -2.19
CA PRO A 328 -2.43 8.91 -0.84
C PRO A 328 -3.48 8.04 -0.14
N MET A 329 -4.52 7.61 -0.87
CA MET A 329 -5.56 6.74 -0.29
C MET A 329 -5.00 5.37 0.15
N HIS A 330 -4.11 4.76 -0.65
CA HIS A 330 -3.43 3.52 -0.24
C HIS A 330 -2.63 3.72 1.04
N ALA A 331 -1.85 4.81 1.12
CA ALA A 331 -1.04 5.11 2.29
C ALA A 331 -1.91 5.40 3.53
N ALA A 332 -2.98 6.17 3.38
CA ALA A 332 -3.90 6.50 4.46
C ALA A 332 -4.61 5.26 5.00
N LEU A 333 -5.13 4.38 4.14
CA LEU A 333 -5.79 3.15 4.59
C LEU A 333 -4.83 2.22 5.32
N ARG A 334 -3.58 2.14 4.85
CA ARG A 334 -2.56 1.28 5.46
C ARG A 334 -2.11 1.77 6.83
N ASN A 335 -1.94 3.08 6.98
CA ASN A 335 -1.27 3.65 8.14
C ASN A 335 -2.23 4.33 9.11
N TYR A 336 -3.39 4.74 8.63
CA TYR A 336 -4.41 5.50 9.35
C TYR A 336 -5.83 4.96 9.13
N GLY A 337 -5.95 3.69 8.69
CA GLY A 337 -7.25 3.09 8.37
C GLY A 337 -8.23 3.08 9.54
N THR A 338 -7.76 3.21 10.79
CA THR A 338 -8.61 3.35 11.98
C THR A 338 -9.13 4.76 12.23
N PHE A 339 -8.54 5.77 11.59
CA PHE A 339 -8.87 7.18 11.79
C PHE A 339 -9.78 7.68 10.67
N GLU A 340 -11.07 7.38 10.82
CA GLU A 340 -12.12 7.67 9.84
C GLU A 340 -12.15 9.12 9.31
N PRO A 341 -11.99 10.19 10.12
CA PRO A 341 -12.07 11.56 9.62
C PRO A 341 -11.09 11.85 8.49
N LEU A 342 -9.87 11.30 8.57
CA LEU A 342 -8.86 11.45 7.52
C LEU A 342 -9.27 10.74 6.23
N ILE A 343 -9.80 9.51 6.33
CA ILE A 343 -10.26 8.76 5.15
C ILE A 343 -11.43 9.49 4.48
N GLN A 344 -12.37 9.99 5.28
CA GLN A 344 -13.50 10.77 4.79
C GLN A 344 -13.06 12.06 4.10
N GLU A 345 -12.08 12.78 4.67
CA GLU A 345 -11.54 14.01 4.07
C GLU A 345 -10.89 13.75 2.71
N LEU A 346 -10.09 12.69 2.59
CA LEU A 346 -9.49 12.28 1.32
C LEU A 346 -10.57 11.93 0.28
N ILE A 347 -11.61 11.19 0.68
CA ILE A 347 -12.75 10.87 -0.18
C ILE A 347 -13.48 12.14 -0.64
N ASN A 348 -13.72 13.10 0.27
CA ASN A 348 -14.47 14.31 0.00
C ASN A 348 -13.75 15.24 -0.98
N ARG A 349 -12.42 15.33 -0.90
CA ARG A 349 -11.61 16.18 -1.77
C ARG A 349 -11.22 15.51 -3.10
N GLY A 350 -11.20 14.19 -3.14
CA GLY A 350 -10.84 13.45 -4.34
C GLY A 350 -11.90 13.55 -5.43
N THR A 351 -11.46 13.68 -6.68
CA THR A 351 -12.33 13.31 -7.79
C THR A 351 -12.56 11.80 -7.73
N ARG A 352 -13.82 11.37 -7.84
CA ARG A 352 -14.22 9.96 -7.60
C ARG A 352 -13.30 8.97 -8.31
N HIS A 353 -12.99 9.21 -9.59
CA HIS A 353 -12.18 8.31 -10.40
C HIS A 353 -10.78 8.14 -9.85
N GLN A 354 -10.04 9.23 -9.63
CA GLN A 354 -8.59 9.17 -9.39
C GLN A 354 -8.17 8.44 -8.11
N LEU A 355 -9.03 8.34 -7.10
CA LEU A 355 -8.65 7.72 -5.83
C LEU A 355 -8.88 6.21 -5.81
N MET A 356 -10.08 5.73 -6.12
CA MET A 356 -10.42 4.31 -5.88
C MET A 356 -10.14 3.38 -7.07
N ASP A 357 -9.96 3.91 -8.29
CA ASP A 357 -9.53 3.10 -9.43
C ASP A 357 -8.00 3.02 -9.59
N CYS A 358 -7.27 3.83 -8.82
CA CYS A 358 -5.82 3.87 -8.83
C CYS A 358 -5.27 2.52 -8.37
N ARG A 359 -4.38 1.93 -9.18
CA ARG A 359 -3.66 0.71 -8.85
C ARG A 359 -2.22 1.03 -8.47
N ASN A 360 -1.77 0.48 -7.35
CA ASN A 360 -0.34 0.51 -7.01
C ASN A 360 0.46 -0.45 -7.92
N MET A 361 1.78 -0.57 -7.71
CA MET A 361 2.63 -1.42 -8.55
C MET A 361 2.32 -2.93 -8.45
N TYR A 362 1.55 -3.34 -7.42
CA TYR A 362 1.07 -4.71 -7.20
C TYR A 362 -0.33 -4.92 -7.79
N GLY A 363 -0.91 -3.90 -8.43
CA GLY A 363 -2.26 -3.94 -8.95
C GLY A 363 -3.33 -3.81 -7.87
N ASP A 364 -2.97 -3.52 -6.61
CA ASP A 364 -3.95 -3.32 -5.56
C ASP A 364 -4.68 -1.99 -5.77
N LEU A 365 -6.00 -2.03 -5.55
CA LEU A 365 -6.83 -0.84 -5.36
C LEU A 365 -6.84 -0.44 -3.87
N PRO A 366 -7.31 0.76 -3.52
CA PRO A 366 -7.55 1.10 -2.11
C PRO A 366 -8.41 0.09 -1.36
N LEU A 367 -9.44 -0.48 -2.00
CA LEU A 367 -10.27 -1.51 -1.38
C LEU A 367 -9.47 -2.79 -1.05
N HIS A 368 -8.51 -3.18 -1.89
CA HIS A 368 -7.62 -4.31 -1.58
C HIS A 368 -6.78 -4.02 -0.32
N VAL A 369 -6.22 -2.81 -0.22
CA VAL A 369 -5.46 -2.39 0.96
C VAL A 369 -6.34 -2.36 2.21
N ALA A 370 -7.55 -1.82 2.12
CA ALA A 370 -8.51 -1.76 3.23
C ALA A 370 -8.84 -3.16 3.79
N CYS A 371 -9.01 -4.16 2.92
CA CYS A 371 -9.25 -5.54 3.31
C CYS A 371 -8.00 -6.21 3.89
N SER A 372 -6.83 -6.02 3.26
CA SER A 372 -5.58 -6.61 3.73
C SER A 372 -5.16 -6.13 5.12
N VAL A 373 -5.40 -4.84 5.42
CA VAL A 373 -5.02 -4.22 6.71
C VAL A 373 -6.11 -4.40 7.77
N GLY A 374 -7.34 -4.73 7.36
CA GLY A 374 -8.45 -4.93 8.30
C GLY A 374 -8.94 -3.61 8.91
N VAL A 375 -9.12 -2.57 8.10
CA VAL A 375 -9.65 -1.27 8.58
C VAL A 375 -11.01 -1.44 9.26
N PRO A 376 -11.43 -0.58 10.21
CA PRO A 376 -12.73 -0.72 10.88
C PRO A 376 -13.91 -0.78 9.90
N MET A 377 -14.99 -1.47 10.29
CA MET A 377 -16.16 -1.69 9.44
C MET A 377 -16.70 -0.38 8.82
N LYS A 378 -16.76 0.69 9.61
CA LYS A 378 -17.22 2.01 9.14
C LYS A 378 -16.35 2.56 8.02
N VAL A 379 -15.03 2.43 8.11
CA VAL A 379 -14.09 2.84 7.06
C VAL A 379 -14.19 1.92 5.85
N LEU A 380 -14.34 0.61 6.05
CA LEU A 380 -14.57 -0.33 4.94
C LEU A 380 -15.83 0.05 4.15
N LEU A 381 -16.93 0.38 4.83
CA LEU A 381 -18.17 0.83 4.21
C LEU A 381 -18.00 2.11 3.38
N LEU A 382 -17.23 3.07 3.87
CA LEU A 382 -16.91 4.29 3.11
C LEU A 382 -16.15 3.97 1.81
N VAL A 383 -15.08 3.19 1.91
CA VAL A 383 -14.25 2.81 0.76
C VAL A 383 -15.04 1.96 -0.24
N LEU A 384 -15.82 1.00 0.25
CA LEU A 384 -16.66 0.13 -0.56
C LEU A 384 -17.78 0.92 -1.26
N GLY A 385 -18.40 1.87 -0.56
CA GLY A 385 -19.37 2.82 -1.10
C GLY A 385 -18.86 3.60 -2.29
N GLU A 386 -17.68 4.22 -2.16
CA GLU A 386 -17.09 4.96 -3.27
C GLU A 386 -16.62 4.04 -4.40
N THR A 387 -16.04 2.88 -4.09
CA THR A 387 -15.63 1.89 -5.10
C THR A 387 -16.83 1.39 -5.91
N ALA A 388 -17.99 1.19 -5.28
CA ALA A 388 -19.24 0.83 -5.94
C ALA A 388 -19.71 1.93 -6.90
N LYS A 389 -19.74 3.19 -6.45
CA LYS A 389 -20.15 4.34 -7.27
C LYS A 389 -19.29 4.48 -8.52
N ILE A 390 -17.98 4.30 -8.39
CA ILE A 390 -17.05 4.41 -9.53
C ILE A 390 -17.25 3.25 -10.50
N SER A 391 -17.42 2.04 -9.98
CA SER A 391 -17.72 0.88 -10.82
C SER A 391 -19.01 1.13 -11.63
N LEU A 392 -20.07 1.66 -11.00
CA LEU A 392 -21.32 2.00 -11.68
C LEU A 392 -21.11 3.07 -12.75
N HIS A 393 -20.33 4.12 -12.45
CA HIS A 393 -20.02 5.16 -13.43
C HIS A 393 -19.27 4.61 -14.65
N MET A 394 -18.28 3.74 -14.46
CA MET A 394 -17.55 3.10 -15.56
C MET A 394 -18.49 2.31 -16.50
N ARG A 395 -19.55 1.71 -15.96
CA ARG A 395 -20.58 0.99 -16.75
C ARG A 395 -21.41 1.95 -17.61
N TYR A 396 -21.79 3.12 -17.09
CA TYR A 396 -22.57 4.11 -17.83
C TYR A 396 -21.76 4.87 -18.88
N ALA A 397 -20.43 4.95 -18.72
CA ALA A 397 -19.55 5.62 -19.67
C ALA A 397 -19.38 4.89 -21.02
N GLY A 398 -20.15 3.81 -21.27
CA GLY A 398 -20.09 3.04 -22.51
C GLY A 398 -18.78 2.27 -22.70
N MET A 399 -17.93 2.24 -21.67
CA MET A 399 -16.80 1.33 -21.64
C MET A 399 -17.37 -0.09 -21.72
N PRO A 400 -16.82 -0.97 -22.59
CA PRO A 400 -17.25 -2.36 -22.63
C PRO A 400 -17.21 -2.85 -21.18
N PRO A 401 -18.29 -3.49 -20.68
CA PRO A 401 -18.41 -3.86 -19.28
C PRO A 401 -17.10 -4.57 -18.92
N THR A 402 -16.25 -3.86 -18.17
CA THR A 402 -15.01 -4.46 -17.72
C THR A 402 -15.43 -5.69 -16.96
N VAL A 403 -14.71 -6.78 -17.19
CA VAL A 403 -15.15 -8.15 -16.90
C VAL A 403 -15.69 -8.30 -15.48
N ASN A 404 -15.20 -7.47 -14.55
CA ASN A 404 -15.65 -7.43 -13.17
C ASN A 404 -15.70 -5.99 -12.64
N PRO A 405 -16.66 -5.66 -11.76
CA PRO A 405 -16.61 -4.41 -10.97
C PRO A 405 -15.28 -4.28 -10.22
N LEU A 406 -14.88 -3.06 -9.87
CA LEU A 406 -13.66 -2.84 -9.09
C LEU A 406 -13.68 -3.61 -7.76
N ILE A 407 -14.88 -3.73 -7.15
CA ILE A 407 -15.14 -4.51 -5.93
C ILE A 407 -14.78 -5.98 -6.09
N TRP A 408 -14.96 -6.51 -7.30
CA TRP A 408 -14.67 -7.89 -7.67
C TRP A 408 -13.45 -8.00 -8.59
N SER A 409 -12.59 -6.97 -8.61
CA SER A 409 -11.37 -7.04 -9.42
C SER A 409 -10.26 -7.76 -8.65
N THR A 410 -9.27 -8.29 -9.38
CA THR A 410 -8.08 -8.90 -8.78
C THR A 410 -6.89 -7.97 -8.88
N ASN A 411 -5.95 -8.08 -7.94
CA ASN A 411 -4.61 -7.51 -8.06
C ASN A 411 -3.70 -8.35 -9.00
N ASN A 412 -2.43 -7.98 -9.14
CA ASN A 412 -1.49 -8.69 -10.02
C ASN A 412 -1.20 -10.14 -9.58
N SER A 413 -1.48 -10.47 -8.32
CA SER A 413 -1.36 -11.84 -7.77
C SER A 413 -2.65 -12.66 -7.89
N GLY A 414 -3.72 -12.08 -8.45
CA GLY A 414 -5.01 -12.73 -8.64
C GLY A 414 -5.94 -12.67 -7.42
N TYR A 415 -5.58 -11.96 -6.35
CA TYR A 415 -6.41 -11.83 -5.16
C TYR A 415 -7.48 -10.75 -5.34
N THR A 416 -8.71 -11.08 -4.97
CA THR A 416 -9.82 -10.14 -4.77
C THR A 416 -9.76 -9.53 -3.36
N PRO A 417 -10.52 -8.46 -3.08
CA PRO A 417 -10.68 -7.96 -1.71
C PRO A 417 -11.18 -9.03 -0.72
N ILE A 418 -12.03 -9.96 -1.16
CA ILE A 418 -12.53 -11.07 -0.32
C ILE A 418 -11.40 -12.04 0.02
N ASP A 419 -10.55 -12.37 -0.96
CA ASP A 419 -9.42 -13.25 -0.70
C ASP A 419 -8.45 -12.62 0.30
N LEU A 420 -8.17 -11.30 0.19
CA LEU A 420 -7.29 -10.58 1.10
C LEU A 420 -7.85 -10.47 2.52
N GLU A 421 -9.17 -10.27 2.66
CA GLU A 421 -9.83 -10.31 3.96
C GLU A 421 -9.67 -11.68 4.61
N TRP A 422 -9.74 -12.75 3.82
CA TRP A 422 -9.53 -14.11 4.33
C TRP A 422 -8.08 -14.41 4.69
N VAL A 423 -7.12 -13.97 3.85
CA VAL A 423 -5.69 -14.08 4.15
C VAL A 423 -5.39 -13.44 5.51
N ARG A 424 -5.94 -12.25 5.76
CA ARG A 424 -5.82 -11.56 7.06
C ARG A 424 -6.36 -12.39 8.21
N VAL A 425 -7.52 -13.04 8.05
CA VAL A 425 -8.08 -13.92 9.09
C VAL A 425 -7.12 -15.05 9.44
N ILE A 426 -6.58 -15.73 8.42
CA ILE A 426 -5.60 -16.81 8.61
C ILE A 426 -4.34 -16.28 9.31
N GLU A 427 -3.85 -15.10 8.96
CA GLU A 427 -2.63 -14.51 9.54
C GLU A 427 -2.79 -13.99 10.97
N SER A 428 -3.98 -13.47 11.29
CA SER A 428 -4.27 -12.89 12.60
C SER A 428 -4.26 -13.92 13.74
N GLY A 429 -4.32 -15.22 13.41
CA GLY A 429 -4.00 -16.31 14.32
C GLY A 429 -4.74 -16.24 15.65
N SER A 430 -6.04 -16.48 15.66
CA SER A 430 -6.74 -16.90 16.87
C SER A 430 -6.32 -18.33 17.21
N ASP A 431 -5.16 -18.55 17.83
CA ASP A 431 -4.62 -19.83 18.37
C ASP A 431 -4.52 -21.07 17.45
N PHE A 432 -5.21 -21.14 16.31
CA PHE A 432 -5.47 -22.38 15.58
C PHE A 432 -4.63 -22.56 14.30
N LEU A 433 -4.11 -21.47 13.72
CA LEU A 433 -3.20 -21.50 12.57
C LEU A 433 -2.25 -20.31 12.65
N SER A 434 -1.14 -20.45 13.39
CA SER A 434 -0.04 -19.49 13.32
C SER A 434 0.66 -19.62 11.97
N ALA A 435 0.06 -19.05 10.92
CA ALA A 435 0.67 -18.88 9.61
C ALA A 435 1.58 -17.65 9.57
N ARG A 436 2.21 -17.29 10.71
CA ARG A 436 3.13 -16.15 10.88
C ARG A 436 4.33 -16.18 9.92
N THR A 437 4.52 -17.26 9.17
CA THR A 437 5.57 -17.42 8.15
C THR A 437 5.12 -17.14 6.73
N PHE A 438 3.84 -16.87 6.46
CA PHE A 438 3.32 -16.77 5.09
C PHE A 438 3.50 -15.37 4.46
N TYR A 439 3.38 -14.32 5.25
CA TYR A 439 3.53 -12.93 4.81
C TYR A 439 4.21 -12.09 5.88
N PRO A 440 5.48 -11.69 5.74
CA PRO A 440 5.74 -10.30 6.00
C PRO A 440 5.05 -9.55 4.84
N LEU A 441 3.93 -8.90 5.12
CA LEU A 441 3.57 -7.68 4.37
C LEU A 441 4.76 -6.73 4.58
N GLU A 442 5.85 -6.94 3.82
CA GLU A 442 6.95 -6.00 3.77
C GLU A 442 6.33 -4.65 3.39
N ALA A 443 6.97 -3.53 3.77
CA ALA A 443 6.47 -2.21 3.41
C ALA A 443 6.23 -2.00 1.89
N THR A 444 6.70 -2.97 1.10
CA THR A 444 6.67 -3.13 -0.35
C THR A 444 5.72 -4.25 -0.82
N GLY A 445 4.57 -4.48 -0.17
CA GLY A 445 3.49 -5.32 -0.71
C GLY A 445 3.72 -6.83 -0.71
N VAL A 446 2.80 -7.58 -1.33
CA VAL A 446 2.79 -9.05 -1.39
C VAL A 446 4.07 -9.56 -2.08
N ARG A 447 4.78 -10.52 -1.47
CA ARG A 447 5.93 -11.18 -2.12
C ARG A 447 5.50 -11.72 -3.49
N ARG A 448 6.30 -11.45 -4.53
CA ARG A 448 6.10 -11.89 -5.93
C ARG A 448 5.93 -13.41 -6.15
N HIS A 449 5.93 -14.21 -5.09
CA HIS A 449 5.90 -15.67 -5.14
C HIS A 449 4.62 -16.29 -4.56
N CYS A 450 3.71 -15.52 -3.96
CA CYS A 450 2.43 -16.04 -3.46
C CYS A 450 1.30 -15.61 -4.41
N PHE A 451 0.91 -16.50 -5.32
CA PHE A 451 -0.21 -16.29 -6.23
C PHE A 451 -1.49 -16.93 -5.64
N LYS A 452 -2.68 -16.38 -5.93
CA LYS A 452 -3.96 -17.00 -5.53
C LYS A 452 -4.09 -18.47 -5.99
N GLN A 453 -3.40 -18.81 -7.09
CA GLN A 453 -3.41 -20.15 -7.66
C GLN A 453 -2.54 -21.15 -6.89
N ASP A 454 -1.80 -20.71 -5.88
CA ASP A 454 -0.97 -21.59 -5.05
C ASP A 454 -1.87 -22.53 -4.23
N ASP A 455 -1.66 -23.84 -4.42
CA ASP A 455 -2.46 -24.90 -3.78
C ASP A 455 -2.42 -24.78 -2.25
N TYR A 456 -1.34 -24.22 -1.71
CA TYR A 456 -1.18 -23.99 -0.29
C TYR A 456 -2.25 -23.04 0.30
N TYR A 457 -2.59 -21.94 -0.39
CA TYR A 457 -3.64 -21.02 0.08
C TYR A 457 -5.01 -21.73 0.11
N LYS A 458 -5.31 -22.50 -0.95
CA LYS A 458 -6.55 -23.26 -1.04
C LYS A 458 -6.66 -24.29 0.08
N ASP A 459 -5.57 -24.98 0.40
CA ASP A 459 -5.53 -25.97 1.47
C ASP A 459 -5.70 -25.34 2.85
N LEU A 460 -5.08 -24.19 3.13
CA LEU A 460 -5.28 -23.47 4.39
C LEU A 460 -6.74 -23.01 4.55
N LEU A 461 -7.30 -22.40 3.51
CA LEU A 461 -8.70 -21.99 3.48
C LEU A 461 -9.64 -23.19 3.67
N ARG A 462 -9.38 -24.31 3.01
CA ARG A 462 -10.14 -25.56 3.20
C ARG A 462 -10.07 -26.06 4.65
N LYS A 463 -8.89 -26.10 5.26
CA LYS A 463 -8.71 -26.52 6.66
C LYS A 463 -9.47 -25.63 7.63
N ALA A 464 -9.35 -24.31 7.47
CA ALA A 464 -10.03 -23.33 8.31
C ALA A 464 -11.56 -23.49 8.24
N VAL A 465 -12.12 -23.58 7.03
CA VAL A 465 -13.57 -23.79 6.85
C VAL A 465 -14.03 -25.13 7.42
N ASN A 466 -13.33 -26.22 7.10
CA ASN A 466 -13.71 -27.55 7.58
C ASN A 466 -13.71 -27.62 9.11
N GLN A 467 -12.75 -26.97 9.77
CA GLN A 467 -12.69 -26.93 11.22
C GLN A 467 -13.91 -26.20 11.82
N VAL A 468 -14.31 -25.06 11.25
CA VAL A 468 -15.53 -24.35 11.68
C VAL A 468 -16.77 -25.24 11.53
N MET A 469 -16.92 -25.85 10.36
CA MET A 469 -18.06 -26.75 10.10
C MET A 469 -18.08 -27.98 11.03
N GLN A 470 -16.90 -28.51 11.40
CA GLN A 470 -16.77 -29.66 12.30
C GLN A 470 -17.07 -29.31 13.76
N ASN A 471 -16.57 -28.16 14.24
CA ASN A 471 -16.81 -27.71 15.62
C ASN A 471 -18.31 -27.46 15.90
N SER A 472 -19.06 -27.13 14.85
CA SER A 472 -20.47 -26.77 14.92
C SER A 472 -21.41 -27.86 14.44
N ALA A 473 -20.91 -29.08 14.16
CA ALA A 473 -21.70 -30.16 13.55
C ALA A 473 -22.94 -30.57 14.36
N HIS A 474 -22.99 -30.25 15.65
CA HIS A 474 -24.09 -30.61 16.55
C HIS A 474 -25.18 -29.53 16.70
N ARG A 475 -24.97 -28.32 16.18
CA ARG A 475 -25.96 -27.23 16.31
C ARG A 475 -26.89 -27.18 15.10
N ILE A 476 -28.19 -27.10 15.36
CA ILE A 476 -29.26 -26.99 14.34
C ILE A 476 -29.74 -25.54 14.32
N GLY A 477 -29.85 -24.94 13.13
CA GLY A 477 -30.31 -23.56 12.92
C GLY A 477 -29.20 -22.63 12.40
N SER A 478 -29.55 -21.63 11.60
CA SER A 478 -28.56 -20.69 11.04
C SER A 478 -28.01 -19.69 12.02
N GLU A 479 -28.83 -19.15 12.92
CA GLU A 479 -28.36 -18.21 13.96
C GLU A 479 -27.24 -18.82 14.80
N ALA A 480 -27.41 -20.08 15.24
CA ALA A 480 -26.39 -20.80 16.00
C ALA A 480 -25.11 -21.07 15.19
N ARG A 481 -25.25 -21.37 13.88
CA ARG A 481 -24.11 -21.58 12.98
C ARG A 481 -23.36 -20.28 12.70
N GLU A 482 -24.07 -19.17 12.57
CA GLU A 482 -23.47 -17.85 12.43
C GLU A 482 -22.76 -17.41 13.71
N GLU A 483 -23.36 -17.63 14.87
CA GLU A 483 -22.73 -17.33 16.16
C GLU A 483 -21.42 -18.10 16.31
N ASP A 484 -21.42 -19.38 15.96
CA ASP A 484 -20.21 -20.20 15.96
C ASP A 484 -19.17 -19.69 14.94
N ALA A 485 -19.59 -19.36 13.71
CA ALA A 485 -18.69 -18.79 12.71
C ALA A 485 -18.13 -17.43 13.16
N ARG A 486 -18.93 -16.56 13.80
CA ARG A 486 -18.47 -15.30 14.40
C ARG A 486 -17.53 -15.56 15.58
N SER A 487 -17.74 -16.61 16.36
CA SER A 487 -16.84 -16.97 17.46
C SER A 487 -15.44 -17.33 16.97
N ILE A 488 -15.34 -17.90 15.76
CA ILE A 488 -14.06 -18.33 15.18
C ILE A 488 -13.43 -17.25 14.29
N PHE A 489 -14.22 -16.65 13.41
CA PHE A 489 -13.74 -15.65 12.43
C PHE A 489 -13.85 -14.20 12.92
N GLY A 490 -14.48 -13.96 14.07
CA GLY A 490 -14.77 -12.63 14.59
C GLY A 490 -15.65 -11.83 13.63
N SER A 491 -15.39 -10.53 13.55
CA SER A 491 -16.06 -9.60 12.62
C SER A 491 -15.70 -9.82 11.15
N SER A 492 -14.77 -10.73 10.84
CA SER A 492 -14.31 -10.95 9.47
C SER A 492 -15.38 -11.63 8.62
N ILE A 493 -16.24 -12.47 9.21
CA ILE A 493 -17.37 -13.07 8.47
C ILE A 493 -18.38 -12.01 8.03
N ASP A 494 -18.63 -11.00 8.86
CA ASP A 494 -19.53 -9.89 8.53
C ASP A 494 -18.92 -9.03 7.41
N ARG A 495 -17.59 -8.82 7.43
CA ARG A 495 -16.85 -8.10 6.39
C ARG A 495 -16.86 -8.84 5.05
N ILE A 496 -16.66 -10.15 5.06
CA ILE A 496 -16.74 -10.98 3.87
C ILE A 496 -18.16 -10.97 3.32
N SER A 497 -19.17 -11.13 4.17
CA SER A 497 -20.58 -11.06 3.79
C SER A 497 -20.91 -9.73 3.11
N LEU A 498 -20.44 -8.61 3.68
CA LEU A 498 -20.58 -7.28 3.10
C LEU A 498 -19.93 -7.18 1.71
N LEU A 499 -18.70 -7.69 1.55
CA LEU A 499 -17.99 -7.67 0.27
C LEU A 499 -18.68 -8.54 -0.79
N ILE A 500 -19.15 -9.74 -0.41
CA ILE A 500 -19.94 -10.63 -1.31
C ILE A 500 -21.18 -9.89 -1.79
N LYS A 501 -21.93 -9.29 -0.87
CA LYS A 501 -23.15 -8.55 -1.18
C LYS A 501 -22.86 -7.37 -2.11
N ALA A 502 -21.84 -6.58 -1.82
CA ALA A 502 -21.49 -5.45 -2.69
C ALA A 502 -21.03 -5.91 -4.10
N ALA A 503 -20.35 -7.06 -4.20
CA ALA A 503 -19.97 -7.63 -5.49
C ALA A 503 -21.16 -8.24 -6.26
N SER A 504 -22.13 -8.85 -5.57
CA SER A 504 -23.31 -9.49 -6.19
C SER A 504 -24.31 -8.46 -6.72
N TYR A 505 -24.47 -7.32 -6.04
CA TYR A 505 -25.45 -6.27 -6.39
C TYR A 505 -25.08 -5.40 -7.59
N PHE A 506 -23.88 -5.55 -8.13
CA PHE A 506 -23.35 -4.68 -9.19
C PHE A 506 -24.16 -4.69 -10.51
N GLY A 507 -25.13 -5.61 -10.64
CA GLY A 507 -26.01 -5.77 -11.81
C GLY A 507 -27.31 -4.95 -11.78
N ASP A 508 -27.97 -4.82 -10.62
CA ASP A 508 -29.44 -4.89 -10.59
C ASP A 508 -30.17 -3.57 -10.29
N SER A 509 -29.62 -2.62 -9.52
CA SER A 509 -30.42 -1.44 -9.12
C SER A 509 -29.67 -0.14 -8.83
N GLY A 510 -28.33 -0.12 -8.86
CA GLY A 510 -27.53 1.07 -8.55
C GLY A 510 -27.66 1.60 -7.09
N ALA A 511 -28.59 1.06 -6.31
CA ALA A 511 -28.73 1.34 -4.89
C ALA A 511 -27.66 0.56 -4.10
N TYR A 512 -27.07 1.21 -3.09
CA TYR A 512 -26.13 0.55 -2.20
C TYR A 512 -26.87 -0.51 -1.38
N PRO A 513 -26.33 -1.73 -1.25
CA PRO A 513 -26.99 -2.77 -0.47
C PRO A 513 -27.15 -2.32 0.99
N ASP A 514 -28.35 -2.51 1.54
CA ASP A 514 -28.61 -2.32 2.96
C ASP A 514 -27.66 -3.21 3.76
N THR A 515 -26.79 -2.61 4.58
CA THR A 515 -25.79 -3.32 5.36
C THR A 515 -26.39 -4.10 6.53
N SER A 516 -27.65 -3.82 6.88
CA SER A 516 -28.36 -4.52 7.96
C SER A 516 -28.87 -5.90 7.53
N VAL A 517 -29.12 -6.09 6.23
CA VAL A 517 -29.66 -7.35 5.71
C VAL A 517 -28.49 -8.32 5.46
N PRO A 518 -28.54 -9.54 6.02
CA PRO A 518 -27.50 -10.54 5.82
C PRO A 518 -27.27 -10.86 4.34
N VAL A 519 -26.08 -11.39 4.03
CA VAL A 519 -25.80 -11.92 2.68
C VAL A 519 -26.64 -13.18 2.46
N SER A 520 -27.36 -13.22 1.34
CA SER A 520 -28.16 -14.38 0.95
C SER A 520 -27.27 -15.44 0.29
N LEU A 521 -27.70 -16.71 0.29
CA LEU A 521 -27.03 -17.74 -0.49
C LEU A 521 -27.04 -17.44 -2.00
N ALA A 522 -28.08 -16.74 -2.49
CA ALA A 522 -28.18 -16.29 -3.87
C ALA A 522 -27.05 -15.31 -4.24
N ASP A 523 -26.73 -14.36 -3.34
CA ASP A 523 -25.61 -13.42 -3.52
C ASP A 523 -24.27 -14.15 -3.66
N VAL A 524 -24.02 -15.15 -2.82
CA VAL A 524 -22.83 -15.99 -2.89
C VAL A 524 -22.76 -16.73 -4.23
N CYS A 525 -23.88 -17.31 -4.65
CA CYS A 525 -23.98 -18.07 -5.89
C CYS A 525 -23.77 -17.21 -7.14
N LYS A 526 -24.13 -15.91 -7.13
CA LYS A 526 -23.83 -14.95 -8.22
C LYS A 526 -22.32 -14.77 -8.46
N LEU A 527 -21.49 -15.04 -7.45
CA LEU A 527 -20.02 -14.97 -7.52
C LEU A 527 -19.36 -16.33 -7.77
N CYS A 528 -20.15 -17.41 -7.87
CA CYS A 528 -19.68 -18.74 -8.23
C CYS A 528 -19.63 -18.86 -9.77
N ARG A 529 -18.43 -18.67 -10.33
CA ARG A 529 -18.22 -18.61 -11.80
C ARG A 529 -17.15 -19.61 -12.24
N VAL A 530 -17.22 -20.04 -13.49
CA VAL A 530 -16.18 -20.90 -14.13
C VAL A 530 -14.94 -20.13 -14.58
N TYR A 531 -14.88 -18.82 -14.32
CA TYR A 531 -13.76 -17.95 -14.68
C TYR A 531 -13.34 -17.05 -13.52
N THR A 532 -12.14 -16.48 -13.60
CA THR A 532 -11.61 -15.60 -12.56
C THR A 532 -12.16 -14.18 -12.65
N PRO A 533 -12.46 -13.55 -11.51
CA PRO A 533 -12.44 -14.10 -10.16
C PRO A 533 -13.72 -14.89 -9.85
N SER A 534 -13.54 -15.99 -9.11
CA SER A 534 -14.60 -16.83 -8.55
C SER A 534 -14.35 -16.99 -7.06
N LEU A 535 -15.43 -17.13 -6.29
CA LEU A 535 -15.33 -17.48 -4.87
C LEU A 535 -14.69 -18.86 -4.73
N PRO A 536 -13.64 -19.02 -3.89
CA PRO A 536 -13.05 -20.32 -3.62
C PRO A 536 -14.07 -21.33 -3.08
N LEU A 537 -13.96 -22.59 -3.50
CA LEU A 537 -14.87 -23.68 -3.08
C LEU A 537 -15.09 -23.77 -1.56
N PRO A 538 -14.07 -23.64 -0.70
CA PRO A 538 -14.33 -23.70 0.74
C PRO A 538 -15.20 -22.55 1.25
N LEU A 539 -15.11 -21.34 0.67
CA LEU A 539 -16.01 -20.25 1.04
C LEU A 539 -17.44 -20.52 0.56
N LEU A 540 -17.60 -21.10 -0.63
CA LEU A 540 -18.92 -21.54 -1.10
C LEU A 540 -19.54 -22.58 -0.17
N ASP A 541 -18.73 -23.56 0.29
CA ASP A 541 -19.16 -24.58 1.24
C ASP A 541 -19.53 -23.98 2.61
N LEU A 542 -18.75 -23.00 3.09
CA LEU A 542 -19.04 -22.29 4.33
C LEU A 542 -20.39 -21.58 4.25
N PHE A 543 -20.67 -20.83 3.18
CA PHE A 543 -21.92 -20.11 3.05
C PHE A 543 -23.12 -21.02 2.78
N LEU A 544 -22.93 -22.12 2.05
CA LEU A 544 -23.97 -23.16 1.93
C LEU A 544 -24.29 -23.80 3.29
N TRP A 545 -23.30 -23.91 4.17
CA TRP A 545 -23.49 -24.37 5.53
C TRP A 545 -24.11 -23.31 6.43
N LEU A 546 -23.77 -22.03 6.30
CA LEU A 546 -24.36 -20.94 7.09
C LEU A 546 -25.82 -20.66 6.71
N ARG A 547 -26.13 -20.65 5.41
CA ARG A 547 -27.38 -20.19 4.79
C ARG A 547 -28.15 -21.32 4.10
N SER A 548 -28.26 -22.47 4.76
CA SER A 548 -28.93 -23.61 4.15
C SER A 548 -30.43 -23.43 3.96
N GLU A 549 -31.03 -22.52 4.71
CA GLU A 549 -32.46 -22.18 4.68
C GLU A 549 -32.84 -21.30 3.48
N ASP A 550 -31.92 -20.47 2.99
CA ASP A 550 -32.07 -19.63 1.80
C ASP A 550 -32.11 -20.44 0.49
N ILE A 551 -31.97 -21.77 0.55
CA ILE A 551 -31.75 -22.64 -0.61
C ILE A 551 -32.91 -22.65 -1.61
N LEU A 552 -34.13 -22.35 -1.14
CA LEU A 552 -35.33 -22.19 -1.96
C LEU A 552 -35.82 -20.74 -1.97
N GLU A 553 -35.10 -19.82 -1.33
CA GLU A 553 -35.45 -18.41 -1.34
C GLU A 553 -35.21 -17.84 -2.75
N THR A 554 -36.23 -17.20 -3.29
CA THR A 554 -36.17 -16.53 -4.58
C THR A 554 -35.79 -15.07 -4.41
N ASP A 555 -34.86 -14.58 -5.23
CA ASP A 555 -34.59 -13.15 -5.33
C ASP A 555 -35.77 -12.38 -5.97
N SER A 556 -35.62 -11.06 -6.14
CA SER A 556 -36.62 -10.20 -6.79
C SER A 556 -36.93 -10.58 -8.24
N SER A 557 -36.08 -11.39 -8.87
CA SER A 557 -36.26 -11.92 -10.22
C SER A 557 -36.80 -13.36 -10.22
N GLY A 558 -37.25 -13.87 -9.07
CA GLY A 558 -37.73 -15.24 -8.93
C GLY A 558 -36.63 -16.30 -9.00
N ASN A 559 -35.35 -15.93 -8.87
CA ASN A 559 -34.23 -16.86 -8.99
C ASN A 559 -33.81 -17.41 -7.63
N ILE A 560 -33.68 -18.74 -7.54
CA ILE A 560 -33.06 -19.40 -6.38
C ILE A 560 -31.54 -19.49 -6.55
N PRO A 561 -30.77 -19.84 -5.49
CA PRO A 561 -29.32 -19.99 -5.58
C PRO A 561 -28.83 -20.85 -6.75
N LEU A 562 -29.46 -22.02 -7.01
CA LEU A 562 -29.10 -22.87 -8.14
C LEU A 562 -29.26 -22.16 -9.49
N HIS A 563 -30.27 -21.30 -9.68
CA HIS A 563 -30.43 -20.52 -10.91
C HIS A 563 -29.25 -19.58 -11.12
N HIS A 564 -28.74 -18.93 -10.07
CA HIS A 564 -27.60 -18.03 -10.19
C HIS A 564 -26.30 -18.76 -10.55
N VAL A 565 -26.02 -19.91 -9.95
CA VAL A 565 -24.79 -20.67 -10.26
C VAL A 565 -24.79 -21.17 -11.72
N LEU A 566 -25.97 -21.50 -12.26
CA LEU A 566 -26.10 -21.98 -13.64
C LEU A 566 -26.14 -20.82 -14.65
N SER A 567 -26.77 -19.70 -14.31
CA SER A 567 -26.91 -18.52 -15.19
C SER A 567 -25.69 -17.59 -15.18
N GLY A 568 -24.90 -17.61 -14.10
CA GLY A 568 -23.79 -16.66 -13.85
C GLY A 568 -22.59 -16.77 -14.80
N ASN A 569 -22.64 -17.68 -15.77
CA ASN A 569 -21.52 -17.96 -16.67
C ASN A 569 -21.55 -17.16 -17.97
N ASN A 570 -22.37 -16.11 -18.09
CA ASN A 570 -22.29 -15.17 -19.23
C ASN A 570 -20.92 -14.46 -19.23
N VAL A 571 -19.93 -15.08 -19.86
CA VAL A 571 -18.59 -14.53 -20.01
C VAL A 571 -18.70 -13.32 -20.94
N PRO A 572 -18.31 -12.11 -20.51
CA PRO A 572 -18.22 -10.98 -21.41
C PRO A 572 -17.33 -11.36 -22.59
N ARG A 573 -17.84 -11.20 -23.83
CA ARG A 573 -17.08 -11.54 -25.04
C ARG A 573 -15.72 -10.82 -24.98
N GLY A 574 -14.63 -11.59 -25.04
CA GLY A 574 -13.27 -11.05 -24.97
C GLY A 574 -12.54 -11.24 -23.63
N CYS A 575 -13.16 -11.85 -22.62
CA CYS A 575 -12.41 -12.30 -21.45
C CYS A 575 -11.48 -13.43 -21.84
N SER A 576 -10.17 -13.26 -21.64
CA SER A 576 -9.25 -14.38 -21.67
C SER A 576 -9.64 -15.35 -20.55
N ILE A 577 -10.31 -16.45 -20.91
CA ILE A 577 -10.54 -17.58 -20.02
C ILE A 577 -9.15 -18.08 -19.64
N VAL A 578 -8.64 -17.67 -18.48
CA VAL A 578 -7.47 -18.29 -17.88
C VAL A 578 -7.88 -19.74 -17.69
N ARG A 579 -7.30 -20.65 -18.48
CA ARG A 579 -7.55 -22.09 -18.46
C ARG A 579 -7.03 -22.68 -17.15
N ASN A 580 -7.70 -22.37 -16.06
CA ASN A 580 -7.46 -22.97 -14.77
C ASN A 580 -8.46 -24.10 -14.60
N SER A 581 -8.08 -25.30 -15.02
CA SER A 581 -8.90 -26.52 -14.94
C SER A 581 -9.43 -26.77 -13.53
N ASN A 582 -8.71 -26.34 -12.49
CA ASN A 582 -9.15 -26.47 -11.10
C ASN A 582 -10.41 -25.65 -10.80
N LEU A 583 -10.59 -24.46 -11.38
CA LEU A 583 -11.80 -23.65 -11.14
C LEU A 583 -13.06 -24.32 -11.69
N MET A 584 -12.93 -24.98 -12.84
CA MET A 584 -14.03 -25.72 -13.44
C MET A 584 -14.43 -26.91 -12.56
N MET A 585 -13.44 -27.67 -12.09
CA MET A 585 -13.68 -28.81 -11.19
C MET A 585 -14.29 -28.35 -9.86
N ASP A 586 -13.84 -27.23 -9.30
CA ASP A 586 -14.38 -26.62 -8.08
C ASP A 586 -15.84 -26.18 -8.28
N TRP A 587 -16.15 -25.46 -9.38
CA TRP A 587 -17.52 -25.05 -9.72
C TRP A 587 -18.44 -26.26 -9.91
N GLN A 588 -18.00 -27.24 -10.71
CA GLN A 588 -18.76 -28.46 -10.96
C GLN A 588 -19.03 -29.22 -9.66
N ALA A 589 -18.02 -29.40 -8.81
CA ALA A 589 -18.14 -30.09 -7.53
C ALA A 589 -19.12 -29.36 -6.60
N PHE A 590 -19.12 -28.02 -6.60
CA PHE A 590 -20.08 -27.23 -5.85
C PHE A 590 -21.51 -27.42 -6.38
N VAL A 591 -21.73 -27.30 -7.69
CA VAL A 591 -23.07 -27.44 -8.30
C VAL A 591 -23.65 -28.83 -8.05
N VAL A 592 -22.87 -29.89 -8.28
CA VAL A 592 -23.32 -31.26 -8.03
C VAL A 592 -23.68 -31.45 -6.56
N ARG A 593 -22.85 -30.96 -5.63
CA ARG A 593 -23.14 -31.03 -4.19
C ARG A 593 -24.41 -30.26 -3.81
N LEU A 594 -24.63 -29.09 -4.41
CA LEU A 594 -25.82 -28.26 -4.20
C LEU A 594 -27.08 -29.01 -4.63
N ILE A 595 -27.04 -29.64 -5.80
CA ILE A 595 -28.11 -30.45 -6.37
C ILE A 595 -28.37 -31.72 -5.54
N ASP A 596 -27.32 -32.44 -5.14
CA ASP A 596 -27.40 -33.67 -4.35
C ASP A 596 -28.00 -33.46 -2.97
N LYS A 597 -27.56 -32.38 -2.31
CA LYS A 597 -28.00 -32.07 -0.95
C LYS A 597 -29.43 -31.50 -0.95
N TYR A 598 -29.85 -30.83 -2.02
CA TYR A 598 -31.13 -30.13 -2.11
C TYR A 598 -31.83 -30.37 -3.46
N PRO A 599 -32.28 -31.59 -3.74
CA PRO A 599 -32.83 -31.99 -5.04
C PRO A 599 -34.10 -31.24 -5.44
N ALA A 600 -34.84 -30.69 -4.47
CA ALA A 600 -36.05 -29.91 -4.73
C ALA A 600 -35.78 -28.69 -5.63
N GLN A 601 -34.57 -28.11 -5.57
CA GLN A 601 -34.18 -26.97 -6.40
C GLN A 601 -34.28 -27.27 -7.90
N ALA A 602 -34.06 -28.52 -8.33
CA ALA A 602 -34.13 -28.91 -9.74
C ALA A 602 -35.53 -28.69 -10.36
N LYS A 603 -36.57 -28.57 -9.53
CA LYS A 603 -37.97 -28.41 -9.94
C LYS A 603 -38.47 -26.97 -9.86
N VAL A 604 -37.73 -26.08 -9.21
CA VAL A 604 -38.15 -24.69 -9.02
C VAL A 604 -37.98 -23.94 -10.32
N ARG A 605 -38.97 -23.14 -10.70
CA ARG A 605 -38.90 -22.27 -11.89
C ARG A 605 -38.34 -20.91 -11.50
N SER A 606 -37.52 -20.33 -12.37
CA SER A 606 -37.09 -18.93 -12.25
C SER A 606 -38.28 -17.98 -12.43
N GLY A 607 -38.09 -16.68 -12.20
CA GLY A 607 -39.12 -15.68 -12.55
C GLY A 607 -39.37 -15.54 -14.05
N SER A 608 -38.53 -16.15 -14.90
CA SER A 608 -38.76 -16.34 -16.34
C SER A 608 -39.40 -17.70 -16.68
N GLU A 609 -39.95 -18.39 -15.67
CA GLU A 609 -40.55 -19.72 -15.76
C GLU A 609 -39.61 -20.84 -16.23
N ARG A 610 -38.29 -20.58 -16.26
CA ARG A 610 -37.27 -21.53 -16.73
C ARG A 610 -36.82 -22.43 -15.59
N LEU A 611 -36.58 -23.70 -15.91
CA LEU A 611 -35.99 -24.66 -14.96
C LEU A 611 -34.46 -24.55 -14.94
N PRO A 612 -33.78 -25.04 -13.88
CA PRO A 612 -32.33 -25.19 -13.85
C PRO A 612 -31.76 -25.89 -15.09
N LEU A 613 -32.45 -26.93 -15.60
CA LEU A 613 -32.07 -27.63 -16.82
C LEU A 613 -32.05 -26.69 -18.06
N HIS A 614 -33.02 -25.79 -18.17
CA HIS A 614 -33.06 -24.82 -19.28
C HIS A 614 -31.92 -23.81 -19.17
N LEU A 615 -31.63 -23.32 -17.96
CA LEU A 615 -30.58 -22.35 -17.71
C LEU A 615 -29.20 -22.92 -18.04
N ILE A 616 -28.91 -24.16 -17.61
CA ILE A 616 -27.62 -24.78 -17.92
C ILE A 616 -27.47 -25.11 -19.39
N LEU A 617 -28.55 -25.28 -20.16
CA LEU A 617 -28.52 -25.55 -21.61
C LEU A 617 -28.54 -24.28 -22.47
N ASP A 618 -28.65 -23.10 -21.85
CA ASP A 618 -28.67 -21.84 -22.58
C ASP A 618 -27.32 -21.56 -23.28
N ARG A 619 -27.41 -21.12 -24.54
CA ARG A 619 -26.27 -20.87 -25.44
C ARG A 619 -25.55 -19.55 -25.15
N SER A 620 -26.10 -18.73 -24.27
CA SER A 620 -25.49 -17.45 -23.85
C SER A 620 -24.10 -17.63 -23.21
N VAL A 621 -23.71 -18.85 -22.86
CA VAL A 621 -22.44 -19.18 -22.22
C VAL A 621 -21.52 -19.97 -23.16
N ASP A 622 -20.30 -19.45 -23.37
CA ASP A 622 -19.25 -20.14 -24.14
C ASP A 622 -18.53 -21.19 -23.27
N PHE A 623 -19.02 -22.44 -23.31
CA PHE A 623 -18.43 -23.60 -22.63
C PHE A 623 -17.62 -24.48 -23.60
N SER A 624 -16.57 -23.96 -24.23
CA SER A 624 -15.73 -24.78 -25.12
C SER A 624 -14.70 -25.64 -24.36
N GLY A 625 -14.40 -26.84 -24.88
CA GLY A 625 -13.36 -27.73 -24.34
C GLY A 625 -13.75 -28.47 -23.05
N GLU A 626 -12.88 -28.45 -22.03
CA GLU A 626 -13.10 -29.14 -20.74
C GLU A 626 -14.38 -28.69 -20.01
N LEU A 627 -14.82 -27.46 -20.28
CA LEU A 627 -16.05 -26.88 -19.78
C LEU A 627 -17.30 -27.68 -20.20
N ALA A 628 -17.30 -28.24 -21.41
CA ALA A 628 -18.40 -29.06 -21.92
C ALA A 628 -18.59 -30.35 -21.11
N VAL A 629 -17.50 -30.95 -20.62
CA VAL A 629 -17.53 -32.19 -19.82
C VAL A 629 -18.17 -31.95 -18.46
N GLY A 630 -17.79 -30.87 -17.77
CA GLY A 630 -18.39 -30.56 -16.47
C GLY A 630 -19.86 -30.17 -16.59
N ARG A 631 -20.23 -29.44 -17.65
CA ARG A 631 -21.62 -29.13 -17.99
C ARG A 631 -22.46 -30.38 -18.25
N HIS A 632 -21.92 -31.35 -19.00
CA HIS A 632 -22.59 -32.63 -19.27
C HIS A 632 -22.96 -33.35 -17.97
N LYS A 633 -22.02 -33.47 -17.01
CA LYS A 633 -22.31 -34.15 -15.73
C LYS A 633 -23.37 -33.42 -14.89
N ILE A 634 -23.44 -32.09 -14.97
CA ILE A 634 -24.48 -31.33 -14.28
C ILE A 634 -25.85 -31.59 -14.93
N VAL A 635 -25.91 -31.62 -16.27
CA VAL A 635 -27.13 -31.97 -17.01
C VAL A 635 -27.59 -33.38 -16.67
N GLU A 636 -26.68 -34.36 -16.72
CA GLU A 636 -26.93 -35.73 -16.28
C GLU A 636 -27.54 -35.77 -14.89
N ARG A 637 -26.92 -35.05 -13.94
CA ARG A 637 -27.41 -35.05 -12.57
C ARG A 637 -28.78 -34.40 -12.38
N LEU A 638 -29.06 -33.32 -13.11
CA LEU A 638 -30.39 -32.67 -13.09
C LEU A 638 -31.47 -33.59 -13.66
N VAL A 639 -31.18 -34.30 -14.76
CA VAL A 639 -32.10 -35.25 -15.38
C VAL A 639 -32.36 -36.46 -14.49
N GLU A 640 -31.36 -36.96 -13.77
CA GLU A 640 -31.55 -38.02 -12.78
C GLU A 640 -32.50 -37.63 -11.65
N ILE A 641 -32.41 -36.38 -11.18
CA ILE A 641 -33.20 -35.89 -10.05
C ILE A 641 -34.61 -35.46 -10.46
N PHE A 642 -34.76 -34.89 -11.66
CA PHE A 642 -36.04 -34.47 -12.20
C PHE A 642 -36.17 -34.83 -13.68
N PRO A 643 -36.43 -36.11 -14.01
CA PRO A 643 -36.45 -36.59 -15.39
C PRO A 643 -37.50 -35.88 -16.23
N ASP A 644 -38.68 -35.58 -15.70
CA ASP A 644 -39.77 -34.91 -16.43
C ASP A 644 -39.36 -33.54 -17.02
N SER A 645 -38.31 -32.91 -16.49
CA SER A 645 -37.80 -31.64 -17.03
C SER A 645 -37.40 -31.72 -18.51
N VAL A 646 -37.03 -32.89 -19.03
CA VAL A 646 -36.68 -33.09 -20.44
C VAL A 646 -37.88 -32.96 -21.40
N GLU A 647 -39.10 -33.10 -20.89
CA GLU A 647 -40.35 -32.99 -21.64
C GLU A 647 -40.99 -31.60 -21.52
N LEU A 648 -40.39 -30.71 -20.74
CA LEU A 648 -40.91 -29.36 -20.57
C LEU A 648 -40.23 -28.43 -21.56
N LEU A 649 -41.04 -27.66 -22.29
CA LEU A 649 -40.53 -26.62 -23.17
C LEU A 649 -39.91 -25.49 -22.34
N ASP A 650 -38.78 -24.97 -22.79
CA ASP A 650 -38.22 -23.74 -22.26
C ASP A 650 -39.13 -22.56 -22.65
N PRO A 651 -39.74 -21.83 -21.70
CA PRO A 651 -40.73 -20.79 -22.02
C PRO A 651 -40.17 -19.63 -22.84
N VAL A 652 -38.85 -19.42 -22.81
CA VAL A 652 -38.19 -18.32 -23.52
C VAL A 652 -37.85 -18.71 -24.96
N THR A 653 -37.22 -19.87 -25.17
CA THR A 653 -36.81 -20.30 -26.52
C THR A 653 -37.89 -21.08 -27.28
N GLY A 654 -38.88 -21.63 -26.57
CA GLY A 654 -39.89 -22.53 -27.15
C GLY A 654 -39.31 -23.88 -27.59
N LEU A 655 -38.11 -24.22 -27.13
CA LEU A 655 -37.39 -25.45 -27.48
C LEU A 655 -37.43 -26.46 -26.33
N TYR A 656 -37.46 -27.74 -26.68
CA TYR A 656 -37.18 -28.80 -25.70
C TYR A 656 -35.69 -28.80 -25.32
N PRO A 657 -35.33 -29.28 -24.13
CA PRO A 657 -33.93 -29.38 -23.68
C PRO A 657 -32.98 -30.02 -24.69
N PHE A 658 -33.37 -31.12 -25.33
CA PHE A 658 -32.49 -31.75 -26.35
C PHE A 658 -32.29 -30.86 -27.58
N MET A 659 -33.29 -30.07 -27.97
CA MET A 659 -33.20 -29.13 -29.08
C MET A 659 -32.33 -27.93 -28.71
N MET A 660 -32.43 -27.43 -27.47
CA MET A 660 -31.52 -26.42 -26.94
C MET A 660 -30.08 -26.93 -26.97
N ALA A 661 -29.86 -28.16 -26.52
CA ALA A 661 -28.55 -28.79 -26.52
C ALA A 661 -27.97 -28.95 -27.92
N ALA A 662 -28.78 -29.38 -28.90
CA ALA A 662 -28.36 -29.53 -30.30
C ALA A 662 -28.08 -28.19 -31.00
N ASN A 663 -28.70 -27.09 -30.55
CA ASN A 663 -28.49 -25.75 -31.08
C ASN A 663 -27.21 -25.07 -30.55
N ASP A 664 -26.58 -25.63 -29.51
CA ASP A 664 -25.34 -25.13 -28.94
C ASP A 664 -24.13 -25.94 -29.47
N PRO A 665 -23.27 -25.36 -30.33
CA PRO A 665 -22.12 -26.08 -30.89
C PRO A 665 -21.06 -26.45 -29.83
N ASN A 666 -21.14 -25.88 -28.62
CA ASN A 666 -20.20 -26.14 -27.54
C ASN A 666 -20.64 -27.32 -26.63
N LEU A 667 -21.85 -27.85 -26.80
CA LEU A 667 -22.32 -29.01 -26.04
C LEU A 667 -21.87 -30.32 -26.66
N SER A 668 -21.51 -31.29 -25.81
CA SER A 668 -21.22 -32.65 -26.28
C SER A 668 -22.47 -33.27 -26.90
N ILE A 669 -22.30 -34.01 -27.99
CA ILE A 669 -23.35 -34.83 -28.60
C ILE A 669 -23.91 -35.85 -27.59
N ASP A 670 -23.11 -36.28 -26.60
CA ASP A 670 -23.54 -37.17 -25.52
C ASP A 670 -24.64 -36.52 -24.68
N THR A 671 -24.60 -35.20 -24.49
CA THR A 671 -25.67 -34.46 -23.79
C THR A 671 -26.97 -34.51 -24.57
N VAL A 672 -26.91 -34.40 -25.91
CA VAL A 672 -28.09 -34.51 -26.77
C VAL A 672 -28.68 -35.92 -26.69
N PHE A 673 -27.83 -36.96 -26.82
CA PHE A 673 -28.26 -38.35 -26.72
C PHE A 673 -28.85 -38.69 -25.35
N LEU A 674 -28.22 -38.21 -24.28
CA LEU A 674 -28.73 -38.35 -22.91
C LEU A 674 -30.16 -37.79 -22.82
N LEU A 675 -30.38 -36.54 -23.23
CA LEU A 675 -31.70 -35.90 -23.15
C LEU A 675 -32.74 -36.64 -24.00
N LEU A 676 -32.38 -37.07 -25.22
CA LEU A 676 -33.25 -37.86 -26.10
C LEU A 676 -33.61 -39.23 -25.50
N ARG A 677 -32.68 -39.88 -24.82
CA ARG A 677 -32.94 -41.17 -24.16
C ARG A 677 -34.00 -41.07 -23.08
N HIS A 678 -34.08 -39.92 -22.40
CA HIS A 678 -35.08 -39.66 -21.37
C HIS A 678 -36.42 -39.13 -21.93
N ALA A 679 -36.48 -38.67 -23.18
CA ALA A 679 -37.70 -38.20 -23.86
C ALA A 679 -37.84 -38.72 -25.32
N PRO A 680 -37.86 -40.04 -25.56
CA PRO A 680 -37.91 -40.60 -26.92
C PRO A 680 -39.22 -40.25 -27.65
N SER A 681 -40.29 -40.01 -26.90
CA SER A 681 -41.61 -39.59 -27.40
C SER A 681 -41.54 -38.29 -28.22
N GLN A 682 -40.63 -37.38 -27.88
CA GLN A 682 -40.50 -36.07 -28.52
C GLN A 682 -39.85 -36.12 -29.91
N CYS A 683 -39.26 -37.25 -30.30
CA CYS A 683 -38.71 -37.47 -31.63
C CYS A 683 -39.70 -38.06 -32.64
N LEU A 684 -40.84 -38.54 -32.17
CA LEU A 684 -41.85 -39.12 -33.06
C LEU A 684 -42.61 -37.98 -33.75
N PRO A 685 -42.80 -38.03 -35.08
CA PRO A 685 -43.67 -37.07 -35.74
C PRO A 685 -45.04 -37.14 -35.06
N ASN A 686 -45.57 -35.99 -34.63
CA ASN A 686 -46.92 -35.90 -34.08
C ASN A 686 -47.85 -36.66 -35.03
N LYS A 687 -48.50 -37.72 -34.54
CA LYS A 687 -49.59 -38.37 -35.26
C LYS A 687 -50.75 -37.37 -35.27
N THR A 688 -50.67 -36.40 -36.16
CA THR A 688 -51.76 -35.48 -36.51
C THR A 688 -52.84 -36.22 -37.27
#